data_AF-E2PUN4-F1
#
_entry.id   AF-E2PUN4-F1
#
_cell.length_a   1.000
_cell.length_b   1.000
_cell.length_c   1.000
_cell.angle_alpha   90.00
_cell.angle_beta   90.00
_cell.angle_gamma   90.00
#
_symmetry.space_group_name_H-M   'P 1'
#
loop_
_entity.id
_entity.type
_entity.pdbx_description
1 polymer ?
#
loop_
_entity_poly.entity_id
_entity_poly.type
_entity_poly.pdbx_seq_one_letter_code
_entity_poly.pdbx_strand_id
1 'polypeptide(L)'
;MDLIEAPWLVARRDDGGEDSVGLRALLLNAHRYTDLEVELPTQKPAILRQVLLPVVVDALGFPETPEEWAEHFHAPDGFTGQAAERLTEYLDEHRDRFGLFDPVDPFAQVGGLRTGKDETRNSALIVATAASGNNVPFWSARTDGQAPRLSPGRAAHWLLHTHCWDPGAIKTGAFGDPRARAGKVMGNPTGPLGALGLVLPMGRTLYESLWLNVPFGVTRLAGDLPQWRRRDREGPVEETRSTATPGWDSRPPRGPLDAWTWQARRIRLVPETAPQDADGDGEPEVNRVVVAAGDRLRLQPDHEFHTAWTVDSQTVHRKRLAKDPDALQIRPRRHRAGRAAWRGLDALLAVEGSTWQQDATEVGQGFHTAQILVKLAEAGAELPPDYPLRLELTGIAYNSKFSAIEDTFHDELPLPVAALRRDGLVRAALIGAVAQAERLADAVNRLVADLRRAAGARPVPGGEWQHPGESLLHALDPVVRLLLRLLRTSDEDFDRVDELLRAWEEKAGRETWKVAEHLLAQSPPGLFQGSVLVQGGKTRTYRLSTAERTFRDTLDDTLWRRANRRKGRGNALSSVVQGQPLGPPGQEFRAEQPDGSRQGSHQGSPGGKPDAGPGGRPGTEPHGKPDAGPGGRSATAPDGEGAA
;
A
#
# COMPACT_ATOMS: atom_id res chain seq x y z
N MET A 1 -5.54 19.12 -27.67
CA MET A 1 -5.90 19.35 -26.26
C MET A 1 -4.64 19.70 -25.48
N ASP A 2 -4.72 20.78 -24.70
CA ASP A 2 -3.72 21.21 -23.72
C ASP A 2 -4.21 20.79 -22.32
N LEU A 3 -3.45 19.95 -21.61
CA LEU A 3 -3.84 19.40 -20.31
C LEU A 3 -3.75 20.42 -19.15
N ILE A 4 -3.19 21.61 -19.38
CA ILE A 4 -3.09 22.65 -18.35
C ILE A 4 -4.43 23.37 -18.19
N GLU A 5 -5.06 23.75 -19.30
CA GLU A 5 -6.30 24.54 -19.32
C GLU A 5 -7.55 23.71 -19.67
N ALA A 6 -7.46 22.75 -20.59
CA ALA A 6 -8.66 22.06 -21.07
C ALA A 6 -9.20 21.06 -20.03
N PRO A 7 -10.53 20.90 -19.89
CA PRO A 7 -11.11 20.03 -18.87
C PRO A 7 -10.82 18.56 -19.15
N TRP A 8 -10.10 17.91 -18.22
CA TRP A 8 -9.83 16.46 -18.27
C TRP A 8 -9.85 15.76 -16.91
N LEU A 9 -9.67 16.51 -15.82
CA LEU A 9 -9.74 16.02 -14.45
C LEU A 9 -11.12 16.35 -13.89
N VAL A 10 -11.83 15.36 -13.36
CA VAL A 10 -13.11 15.57 -12.67
C VAL A 10 -12.87 15.55 -11.17
N ALA A 11 -13.22 16.65 -10.50
CA ALA A 11 -12.91 16.89 -9.09
C ALA A 11 -14.18 17.08 -8.29
N ARG A 12 -14.31 16.34 -7.18
CA ARG A 12 -15.53 16.27 -6.38
C ARG A 12 -15.44 17.23 -5.19
N ARG A 13 -16.34 18.20 -5.14
CA ARG A 13 -16.48 19.20 -4.08
C ARG A 13 -17.01 18.60 -2.77
N ASP A 14 -17.09 19.44 -1.74
CA ASP A 14 -17.70 19.14 -0.43
C ASP A 14 -19.24 19.09 -0.49
N ASP A 15 -19.88 19.92 -1.33
CA ASP A 15 -21.32 19.89 -1.63
C ASP A 15 -21.78 18.61 -2.37
N GLY A 16 -20.84 17.75 -2.76
CA GLY A 16 -21.08 16.52 -3.53
C GLY A 16 -21.20 16.76 -5.04
N GLY A 17 -21.06 18.00 -5.52
CA GLY A 17 -20.98 18.30 -6.94
C GLY A 17 -19.60 18.00 -7.54
N GLU A 18 -19.56 17.91 -8.86
CA GLU A 18 -18.36 17.66 -9.66
C GLU A 18 -18.03 18.88 -10.52
N ASP A 19 -16.74 19.23 -10.62
CA ASP A 19 -16.22 20.18 -11.59
C ASP A 19 -15.23 19.48 -12.53
N SER A 20 -15.40 19.64 -13.84
CA SER A 20 -14.47 19.15 -14.85
C SER A 20 -13.49 20.25 -15.24
N VAL A 21 -12.21 20.05 -14.96
CA VAL A 21 -11.18 21.11 -14.90
C VAL A 21 -9.86 20.70 -15.57
N GLY A 22 -9.10 21.71 -16.00
CA GLY A 22 -7.69 21.55 -16.37
C GLY A 22 -6.77 21.51 -15.14
N LEU A 23 -5.51 21.12 -15.33
CA LEU A 23 -4.53 20.96 -14.26
C LEU A 23 -4.30 22.25 -13.46
N ARG A 24 -4.25 23.44 -14.10
CA ARG A 24 -4.06 24.72 -13.40
C ARG A 24 -5.23 25.02 -12.47
N ALA A 25 -6.45 24.91 -12.99
CA ALA A 25 -7.67 25.15 -12.23
C ALA A 25 -7.82 24.17 -11.06
N LEU A 26 -7.47 22.89 -11.25
CA LEU A 26 -7.47 21.89 -10.19
C LEU A 26 -6.50 22.26 -9.05
N LEU A 27 -5.24 22.55 -9.37
CA LEU A 27 -4.21 22.82 -8.35
C LEU A 27 -4.53 24.10 -7.58
N LEU A 28 -4.83 25.21 -8.26
CA LEU A 28 -5.13 26.49 -7.60
C LEU A 28 -6.44 26.46 -6.77
N ASN A 29 -7.34 25.50 -7.00
CA ASN A 29 -8.56 25.30 -6.22
C ASN A 29 -8.53 24.01 -5.37
N ALA A 30 -7.37 23.38 -5.16
CA ALA A 30 -7.28 22.05 -4.54
C ALA A 30 -7.84 21.97 -3.10
N HIS A 31 -7.98 23.11 -2.40
CA HIS A 31 -8.62 23.19 -1.09
C HIS A 31 -10.16 23.06 -1.16
N ARG A 32 -10.77 23.28 -2.33
CA ARG A 32 -12.24 23.22 -2.56
C ARG A 32 -12.73 21.85 -2.99
N TYR A 33 -11.82 20.98 -3.40
CA TYR A 33 -12.10 19.61 -3.81
C TYR A 33 -11.74 18.65 -2.68
N THR A 34 -12.54 17.61 -2.50
CA THR A 34 -12.33 16.57 -1.49
C THR A 34 -11.68 15.31 -2.06
N ASP A 35 -11.83 15.07 -3.37
CA ASP A 35 -11.24 13.93 -4.09
C ASP A 35 -11.30 14.11 -5.62
N LEU A 36 -10.73 13.16 -6.36
CA LEU A 36 -10.85 13.01 -7.83
C LEU A 36 -11.80 11.86 -8.20
N GLU A 37 -12.70 12.13 -9.13
CA GLU A 37 -13.60 11.15 -9.74
C GLU A 37 -12.85 10.36 -10.83
N VAL A 38 -12.90 9.03 -10.80
CA VAL A 38 -12.13 8.16 -11.71
C VAL A 38 -12.90 6.91 -12.17
N GLU A 39 -12.69 6.48 -13.42
CA GLU A 39 -13.36 5.31 -14.02
C GLU A 39 -12.93 3.98 -13.36
N LEU A 40 -11.74 3.94 -12.75
CA LEU A 40 -11.21 2.80 -12.01
C LEU A 40 -10.25 3.34 -10.92
N PRO A 41 -10.29 2.87 -9.65
CA PRO A 41 -9.48 3.45 -8.57
C PRO A 41 -7.97 3.46 -8.82
N THR A 42 -7.44 2.55 -9.65
CA THR A 42 -6.03 2.53 -10.08
C THR A 42 -5.62 3.75 -10.94
N GLN A 43 -6.57 4.51 -11.49
CA GLN A 43 -6.28 5.78 -12.17
C GLN A 43 -5.85 6.88 -11.20
N LYS A 44 -6.44 6.98 -10.00
CA LYS A 44 -6.13 8.02 -9.01
C LYS A 44 -4.63 8.07 -8.62
N PRO A 45 -3.97 6.96 -8.20
CA PRO A 45 -2.53 6.96 -7.93
C PRO A 45 -1.68 7.19 -9.19
N ALA A 46 -2.18 6.87 -10.39
CA ALA A 46 -1.48 7.16 -11.63
C ALA A 46 -1.50 8.67 -11.95
N ILE A 47 -2.64 9.35 -11.79
CA ILE A 47 -2.77 10.82 -11.93
C ILE A 47 -1.94 11.53 -10.86
N LEU A 48 -2.06 11.11 -9.59
CA LEU A 48 -1.35 11.69 -8.46
C LEU A 48 0.18 11.63 -8.63
N ARG A 49 0.72 10.47 -9.07
CA ARG A 49 2.17 10.29 -9.27
C ARG A 49 2.70 10.74 -10.63
N GLN A 50 1.98 10.57 -11.72
CA GLN A 50 2.48 10.98 -13.04
C GLN A 50 2.26 12.47 -13.35
N VAL A 51 1.43 13.18 -12.57
CA VAL A 51 1.09 14.60 -12.82
C VAL A 51 1.15 15.45 -11.56
N LEU A 52 0.29 15.20 -10.56
CA LEU A 52 0.03 16.21 -9.53
C LEU A 52 1.20 16.43 -8.57
N LEU A 53 1.69 15.36 -7.91
CA LEU A 53 2.82 15.48 -6.97
C LEU A 53 4.11 15.97 -7.66
N PRO A 54 4.51 15.49 -8.85
CA PRO A 54 5.70 16.00 -9.51
C PRO A 54 5.59 17.46 -9.99
N VAL A 55 4.39 17.94 -10.36
CA VAL A 55 4.22 19.38 -10.68
C VAL A 55 4.38 20.23 -9.43
N VAL A 56 3.72 19.86 -8.32
CA VAL A 56 3.85 20.58 -7.04
C VAL A 56 5.30 20.60 -6.56
N VAL A 57 5.97 19.44 -6.55
CA VAL A 57 7.33 19.30 -6.03
C VAL A 57 8.42 19.88 -6.95
N ASP A 58 8.24 19.83 -8.27
CA ASP A 58 9.21 20.44 -9.19
C ASP A 58 9.07 21.98 -9.26
N ALA A 59 7.85 22.51 -9.08
CA ALA A 59 7.59 23.95 -9.02
C ALA A 59 7.97 24.59 -7.67
N LEU A 60 7.60 23.95 -6.54
CA LEU A 60 7.76 24.49 -5.20
C LEU A 60 9.01 23.97 -4.48
N GLY A 61 9.25 22.67 -4.53
CA GLY A 61 10.32 21.96 -3.82
C GLY A 61 9.80 20.78 -3.00
N PHE A 62 10.71 20.11 -2.29
CA PHE A 62 10.36 19.33 -1.10
C PHE A 62 10.63 20.20 0.14
N PRO A 63 9.79 20.18 1.19
CA PRO A 63 10.13 20.81 2.45
C PRO A 63 11.38 20.18 3.07
N GLU A 64 12.21 20.96 3.75
CA GLU A 64 13.41 20.48 4.45
C GLU A 64 13.05 19.78 5.77
N THR A 65 12.02 20.25 6.48
CA THR A 65 11.67 19.80 7.84
C THR A 65 10.18 19.45 8.03
N PRO A 66 9.78 18.74 9.12
CA PRO A 66 8.38 18.53 9.47
C PRO A 66 7.59 19.83 9.68
N GLU A 67 8.24 20.87 10.21
CA GLU A 67 7.62 22.16 10.52
C GLU A 67 7.31 22.96 9.25
N GLU A 68 8.24 23.02 8.28
CA GLU A 68 7.98 23.63 6.96
C GLU A 68 6.88 22.86 6.19
N TRP A 69 6.88 21.53 6.29
CA TRP A 69 5.80 20.70 5.76
C TRP A 69 4.44 21.05 6.42
N ALA A 70 4.43 21.32 7.73
CA ALA A 70 3.24 21.70 8.48
C ALA A 70 2.73 23.11 8.12
N GLU A 71 3.63 24.09 7.95
CA GLU A 71 3.28 25.45 7.48
C GLU A 71 2.54 25.40 6.14
N HIS A 72 2.97 24.53 5.22
CA HIS A 72 2.25 24.28 3.97
C HIS A 72 0.95 23.49 4.20
N PHE A 73 0.98 22.37 4.93
CA PHE A 73 -0.19 21.51 5.13
C PHE A 73 -1.37 22.22 5.81
N HIS A 74 -1.10 23.15 6.74
CA HIS A 74 -2.13 23.93 7.46
C HIS A 74 -2.62 25.19 6.74
N ALA A 75 -2.12 25.52 5.55
CA ALA A 75 -2.54 26.70 4.79
C ALA A 75 -4.04 26.58 4.38
N PRO A 76 -4.93 27.44 4.91
CA PRO A 76 -6.39 27.22 4.82
C PRO A 76 -6.93 27.39 3.40
N ASP A 77 -6.38 28.33 2.64
CA ASP A 77 -6.78 28.65 1.26
C ASP A 77 -5.98 27.85 0.21
N GLY A 78 -5.23 26.83 0.63
CA GLY A 78 -4.41 26.00 -0.25
C GLY A 78 -3.21 26.74 -0.85
N PHE A 79 -2.93 26.53 -2.14
CA PHE A 79 -1.85 27.23 -2.84
C PHE A 79 -2.26 28.67 -3.14
N THR A 80 -1.73 29.62 -2.36
CA THR A 80 -1.95 31.07 -2.54
C THR A 80 -0.64 31.85 -2.57
N GLY A 81 -0.70 33.15 -2.94
CA GLY A 81 0.47 34.04 -3.02
C GLY A 81 1.59 33.45 -3.87
N GLN A 82 2.83 33.50 -3.35
CA GLN A 82 4.02 33.03 -4.05
C GLN A 82 3.94 31.55 -4.47
N ALA A 83 3.19 30.70 -3.77
CA ALA A 83 3.00 29.31 -4.17
C ALA A 83 2.08 29.18 -5.40
N ALA A 84 1.02 29.99 -5.48
CA ALA A 84 0.16 30.07 -6.66
C ALA A 84 0.89 30.67 -7.87
N GLU A 85 1.70 31.71 -7.62
CA GLU A 85 2.54 32.36 -8.64
C GLU A 85 3.55 31.36 -9.23
N ARG A 86 4.37 30.70 -8.40
CA ARG A 86 5.35 29.70 -8.85
C ARG A 86 4.72 28.51 -9.57
N LEU A 87 3.54 28.03 -9.13
CA LEU A 87 2.79 26.99 -9.85
C LEU A 87 2.30 27.47 -11.22
N THR A 88 1.85 28.72 -11.30
CA THR A 88 1.39 29.35 -12.56
C THR A 88 2.56 29.48 -13.54
N GLU A 89 3.67 30.07 -13.09
CA GLU A 89 4.91 30.23 -13.87
C GLU A 89 5.45 28.89 -14.38
N TYR A 90 5.52 27.86 -13.52
CA TYR A 90 5.99 26.52 -13.90
C TYR A 90 5.10 25.85 -14.95
N LEU A 91 3.78 26.01 -14.83
CA LEU A 91 2.83 25.49 -15.82
C LEU A 91 2.96 26.24 -17.16
N ASP A 92 3.22 27.55 -17.15
CA ASP A 92 3.45 28.33 -18.36
C ASP A 92 4.82 28.04 -19.02
N GLU A 93 5.89 27.83 -18.24
CA GLU A 93 7.22 27.42 -18.73
C GLU A 93 7.15 26.07 -19.49
N HIS A 94 6.34 25.13 -19.02
CA HIS A 94 6.28 23.77 -19.55
C HIS A 94 5.06 23.49 -20.43
N ARG A 95 4.27 24.50 -20.81
CA ARG A 95 3.01 24.33 -21.53
C ARG A 95 3.15 23.58 -22.86
N ASP A 96 4.27 23.72 -23.55
CA ASP A 96 4.58 23.00 -24.78
C ASP A 96 4.69 21.47 -24.58
N ARG A 97 4.91 20.99 -23.34
CA ARG A 97 5.00 19.56 -22.99
C ARG A 97 3.68 18.93 -22.55
N PHE A 98 2.65 19.73 -22.25
CA PHE A 98 1.35 19.27 -21.76
C PHE A 98 0.29 19.14 -22.87
N GLY A 99 0.66 19.30 -24.14
CA GLY A 99 -0.18 18.95 -25.28
C GLY A 99 -0.36 17.44 -25.42
N LEU A 100 -1.56 16.91 -25.18
CA LEU A 100 -1.85 15.46 -25.26
C LEU A 100 -1.62 14.87 -26.67
N PHE A 101 -1.82 15.69 -27.71
CA PHE A 101 -1.71 15.32 -29.12
C PHE A 101 -0.72 16.22 -29.89
N ASP A 102 0.28 16.79 -29.20
CA ASP A 102 1.33 17.55 -29.90
C ASP A 102 2.04 16.65 -30.95
N PRO A 103 2.31 17.12 -32.18
CA PRO A 103 2.92 16.30 -33.22
C PRO A 103 4.38 15.94 -32.94
N VAL A 104 5.09 16.71 -32.10
CA VAL A 104 6.52 16.59 -31.83
C VAL A 104 6.75 16.00 -30.44
N ASP A 105 6.25 16.64 -29.37
CA ASP A 105 6.47 16.26 -27.97
C ASP A 105 5.16 16.06 -27.18
N PRO A 106 4.31 15.08 -27.59
CA PRO A 106 3.06 14.80 -26.91
C PRO A 106 3.28 14.33 -25.46
N PHE A 107 2.43 14.81 -24.55
CA PHE A 107 2.55 14.53 -23.11
C PHE A 107 2.57 13.02 -22.82
N ALA A 108 3.56 12.58 -22.04
CA ALA A 108 3.84 11.18 -21.65
C ALA A 108 3.90 10.19 -22.84
N GLN A 109 4.32 10.68 -24.01
CA GLN A 109 4.31 9.95 -25.28
C GLN A 109 5.56 10.24 -26.13
N VAL A 110 5.73 9.42 -27.18
CA VAL A 110 6.76 9.59 -28.21
C VAL A 110 6.11 10.10 -29.50
N GLY A 111 6.49 11.30 -29.93
CA GLY A 111 6.05 11.86 -31.21
C GLY A 111 6.45 10.95 -32.37
N GLY A 112 5.51 10.69 -33.29
CA GLY A 112 5.76 9.84 -34.45
C GLY A 112 5.99 8.34 -34.16
N LEU A 113 5.82 7.85 -32.93
CA LEU A 113 6.01 6.43 -32.58
C LEU A 113 5.23 5.52 -33.53
N ARG A 114 5.89 4.44 -33.97
CA ARG A 114 5.36 3.47 -34.92
C ARG A 114 6.02 2.11 -34.73
N THR A 115 5.37 1.06 -35.21
CA THR A 115 5.95 -0.30 -35.25
C THR A 115 6.79 -0.48 -36.52
N GLY A 116 7.56 -1.56 -36.64
CA GLY A 116 8.36 -1.85 -37.84
C GLY A 116 7.56 -2.09 -39.15
N LYS A 117 6.22 -1.99 -39.10
CA LYS A 117 5.30 -2.08 -40.23
C LYS A 117 4.22 -0.97 -40.23
N ASP A 118 4.34 0.02 -39.33
CA ASP A 118 3.33 1.06 -39.09
C ASP A 118 1.94 0.53 -38.63
N GLU A 119 1.86 -0.74 -38.20
CA GLU A 119 0.68 -1.33 -37.54
C GLU A 119 0.33 -0.56 -36.26
N THR A 120 -0.97 -0.30 -36.06
CA THR A 120 -1.57 0.27 -34.82
C THR A 120 -2.45 -0.79 -34.13
N ARG A 121 -2.87 -0.53 -32.89
CA ARG A 121 -3.76 -1.40 -32.10
C ARG A 121 -5.00 -0.64 -31.63
N ASN A 122 -6.06 -1.39 -31.33
CA ASN A 122 -7.29 -0.88 -30.72
C ASN A 122 -6.99 -0.23 -29.35
N SER A 123 -7.62 0.91 -29.04
CA SER A 123 -7.58 1.61 -27.74
C SER A 123 -7.91 0.72 -26.53
N ALA A 124 -8.65 -0.39 -26.73
CA ALA A 124 -8.85 -1.43 -25.71
C ALA A 124 -7.54 -1.94 -25.08
N LEU A 125 -6.41 -1.85 -25.80
CA LEU A 125 -5.08 -2.22 -25.28
C LEU A 125 -4.59 -1.38 -24.09
N ILE A 126 -5.11 -0.15 -23.91
CA ILE A 126 -4.78 0.72 -22.76
C ILE A 126 -5.89 0.78 -21.69
N VAL A 127 -7.06 0.18 -21.96
CA VAL A 127 -8.21 0.16 -21.05
C VAL A 127 -8.20 -1.14 -20.27
N ALA A 128 -7.80 -1.09 -19.00
CA ALA A 128 -7.57 -2.30 -18.18
C ALA A 128 -8.81 -3.19 -18.00
N THR A 129 -10.01 -2.60 -18.05
CA THR A 129 -11.32 -3.25 -17.96
C THR A 129 -11.85 -3.78 -19.30
N ALA A 130 -11.13 -3.59 -20.41
CA ALA A 130 -11.53 -4.06 -21.73
C ALA A 130 -10.93 -5.43 -22.09
N ALA A 131 -11.61 -6.13 -23.01
CA ALA A 131 -11.05 -7.28 -23.70
C ALA A 131 -9.93 -6.83 -24.65
N SER A 132 -8.72 -7.38 -24.48
CA SER A 132 -7.59 -7.16 -25.38
C SER A 132 -6.57 -8.30 -25.30
N GLY A 133 -6.56 -9.16 -26.32
CA GLY A 133 -5.61 -10.26 -26.49
C GLY A 133 -5.70 -11.31 -25.36
N ASN A 134 -4.75 -11.27 -24.42
CA ASN A 134 -4.74 -12.16 -23.27
C ASN A 134 -5.55 -11.62 -22.07
N ASN A 135 -5.92 -10.34 -22.09
CA ASN A 135 -6.79 -9.74 -21.07
C ASN A 135 -8.24 -9.99 -21.49
N VAL A 136 -8.93 -10.92 -20.83
CA VAL A 136 -10.30 -11.31 -21.18
C VAL A 136 -11.19 -11.18 -19.94
N PRO A 137 -11.74 -9.98 -19.67
CA PRO A 137 -12.60 -9.75 -18.51
C PRO A 137 -13.87 -10.61 -18.56
N PHE A 138 -14.16 -11.31 -17.47
CA PHE A 138 -15.41 -12.05 -17.34
C PHE A 138 -16.61 -11.09 -17.47
N TRP A 139 -17.68 -11.57 -18.11
CA TRP A 139 -18.93 -10.83 -18.34
C TRP A 139 -18.83 -9.58 -19.25
N SER A 140 -17.71 -9.36 -19.94
CA SER A 140 -17.64 -8.33 -20.99
C SER A 140 -18.58 -8.68 -22.15
N ALA A 141 -19.55 -7.80 -22.42
CA ALA A 141 -20.37 -7.85 -23.63
C ALA A 141 -19.64 -7.32 -24.88
N ARG A 142 -18.43 -6.76 -24.72
CA ARG A 142 -17.58 -6.24 -25.81
C ARG A 142 -16.45 -7.21 -26.14
N THR A 143 -16.09 -7.26 -27.43
CA THR A 143 -14.97 -8.05 -27.96
C THR A 143 -13.82 -7.13 -28.43
N ASP A 144 -12.63 -7.69 -28.66
CA ASP A 144 -11.46 -6.99 -29.24
C ASP A 144 -11.74 -6.23 -30.56
N GLY A 145 -12.83 -6.55 -31.27
CA GLY A 145 -13.25 -5.82 -32.48
C GLY A 145 -14.04 -4.53 -32.20
N GLN A 146 -14.53 -4.32 -30.98
CA GLN A 146 -15.35 -3.17 -30.58
C GLN A 146 -14.53 -2.18 -29.75
N ALA A 147 -13.78 -1.33 -30.46
CA ALA A 147 -12.90 -0.34 -29.83
C ALA A 147 -13.69 0.64 -28.93
N PRO A 148 -13.27 0.86 -27.67
CA PRO A 148 -13.77 1.98 -26.88
C PRO A 148 -13.25 3.27 -27.50
N ARG A 149 -14.14 4.05 -28.12
CA ARG A 149 -13.85 5.45 -28.45
C ARG A 149 -13.66 6.22 -27.14
N LEU A 150 -12.47 6.77 -26.95
CA LEU A 150 -12.10 7.53 -25.75
C LEU A 150 -12.09 9.02 -26.08
N SER A 151 -12.76 9.82 -25.25
CA SER A 151 -12.54 11.27 -25.24
C SER A 151 -11.10 11.59 -24.82
N PRO A 152 -10.55 12.77 -25.17
CA PRO A 152 -9.16 13.13 -24.86
C PRO A 152 -8.78 12.95 -23.38
N GLY A 153 -9.63 13.38 -22.43
CA GLY A 153 -9.37 13.20 -21.00
C GLY A 153 -9.33 11.73 -20.56
N ARG A 154 -10.26 10.89 -21.05
CA ARG A 154 -10.22 9.44 -20.78
C ARG A 154 -9.01 8.77 -21.43
N ALA A 155 -8.58 9.23 -22.61
CA ALA A 155 -7.35 8.77 -23.24
C ALA A 155 -6.11 9.15 -22.42
N ALA A 156 -6.08 10.34 -21.79
CA ALA A 156 -5.04 10.73 -20.84
C ALA A 156 -5.03 9.87 -19.56
N HIS A 157 -6.20 9.59 -18.96
CA HIS A 157 -6.32 8.69 -17.81
C HIS A 157 -5.76 7.29 -18.12
N TRP A 158 -6.16 6.70 -19.26
CA TRP A 158 -5.70 5.36 -19.66
C TRP A 158 -4.24 5.34 -20.13
N LEU A 159 -3.71 6.43 -20.70
CA LEU A 159 -2.28 6.62 -20.97
C LEU A 159 -1.44 6.57 -19.68
N LEU A 160 -1.80 7.38 -18.68
CA LEU A 160 -1.12 7.41 -17.38
C LEU A 160 -1.23 6.07 -16.66
N HIS A 161 -2.42 5.47 -16.66
CA HIS A 161 -2.66 4.13 -16.11
C HIS A 161 -1.74 3.08 -16.78
N THR A 162 -1.56 3.14 -18.11
CA THR A 162 -0.73 2.17 -18.84
C THR A 162 0.74 2.26 -18.44
N HIS A 163 1.30 3.46 -18.26
CA HIS A 163 2.66 3.60 -17.72
C HIS A 163 2.79 3.02 -16.31
N CYS A 164 1.79 3.20 -15.46
CA CYS A 164 1.79 2.75 -14.07
C CYS A 164 1.51 1.25 -13.86
N TRP A 165 0.66 0.63 -14.70
CA TRP A 165 -0.03 -0.63 -14.35
C TRP A 165 -0.06 -1.70 -15.47
N ASP A 166 0.43 -1.42 -16.69
CA ASP A 166 0.34 -2.37 -17.81
C ASP A 166 1.06 -3.72 -17.53
N PRO A 167 0.41 -4.89 -17.71
CA PRO A 167 1.01 -6.21 -17.55
C PRO A 167 2.40 -6.39 -18.22
N GLY A 168 3.24 -7.23 -17.61
CA GLY A 168 4.58 -7.61 -18.05
C GLY A 168 4.62 -8.56 -19.25
N ALA A 169 3.65 -8.44 -20.15
CA ALA A 169 3.57 -9.23 -21.37
C ALA A 169 4.71 -8.92 -22.36
N ILE A 170 4.82 -9.75 -23.40
CA ILE A 170 5.60 -9.42 -24.60
C ILE A 170 5.03 -8.12 -25.19
N LYS A 171 5.89 -7.13 -25.46
CA LYS A 171 5.49 -5.86 -26.08
C LYS A 171 6.04 -5.76 -27.50
N THR A 172 5.38 -4.96 -28.33
CA THR A 172 5.83 -4.68 -29.69
C THR A 172 7.15 -3.93 -29.65
N GLY A 173 8.08 -4.28 -30.53
CA GLY A 173 9.28 -3.49 -30.79
C GLY A 173 8.91 -2.27 -31.64
N ALA A 174 9.23 -1.08 -31.14
CA ALA A 174 9.06 0.15 -31.89
C ALA A 174 10.10 0.24 -33.03
N PHE A 175 9.75 0.96 -34.10
CA PHE A 175 10.76 1.34 -35.10
C PHE A 175 11.79 2.25 -34.43
N GLY A 176 13.08 1.91 -34.55
CA GLY A 176 14.17 2.65 -33.90
C GLY A 176 14.48 2.24 -32.46
N ASP A 177 13.83 1.21 -31.87
CA ASP A 177 14.29 0.59 -30.62
C ASP A 177 15.53 -0.30 -30.91
N PRO A 178 16.75 0.06 -30.43
CA PRO A 178 17.96 -0.71 -30.69
C PRO A 178 18.01 -2.05 -29.93
N ARG A 179 17.09 -2.28 -28.99
CA ARG A 179 17.00 -3.48 -28.15
C ARG A 179 15.88 -4.43 -28.60
N ALA A 180 15.04 -4.02 -29.56
CA ALA A 180 14.01 -4.86 -30.16
C ALA A 180 14.61 -5.99 -31.02
N ARG A 181 14.00 -7.20 -30.95
CA ARG A 181 14.40 -8.36 -31.75
C ARG A 181 13.19 -8.96 -32.44
N ALA A 182 13.27 -9.17 -33.76
CA ALA A 182 12.15 -9.64 -34.59
C ALA A 182 10.82 -8.89 -34.36
N GLY A 183 10.89 -7.55 -34.20
CA GLY A 183 9.73 -6.70 -33.96
C GLY A 183 9.08 -6.84 -32.57
N LYS A 184 9.78 -7.44 -31.59
CA LYS A 184 9.27 -7.69 -30.23
C LYS A 184 10.31 -7.34 -29.16
N VAL A 185 9.83 -7.07 -27.95
CA VAL A 185 10.65 -6.93 -26.74
C VAL A 185 10.12 -7.89 -25.66
N MET A 186 11.02 -8.73 -25.14
CA MET A 186 10.73 -9.82 -24.21
C MET A 186 11.15 -9.46 -22.77
N GLY A 187 10.52 -10.09 -21.78
CA GLY A 187 10.90 -9.95 -20.36
C GLY A 187 10.69 -8.54 -19.81
N ASN A 188 9.58 -7.90 -20.17
CA ASN A 188 9.22 -6.59 -19.61
C ASN A 188 8.61 -6.79 -18.21
N PRO A 189 8.93 -5.95 -17.21
CA PRO A 189 8.18 -5.94 -15.96
C PRO A 189 6.76 -5.41 -16.21
N THR A 190 5.87 -5.59 -15.22
CA THR A 190 4.65 -4.76 -15.10
C THR A 190 5.01 -3.28 -15.11
N GLY A 191 4.01 -2.40 -15.28
CA GLY A 191 4.17 -1.01 -14.86
C GLY A 191 4.63 -0.92 -13.39
N PRO A 192 5.32 0.17 -12.97
CA PRO A 192 5.93 0.30 -11.65
C PRO A 192 4.96 0.04 -10.51
N LEU A 193 3.77 0.63 -10.55
CA LEU A 193 2.76 0.51 -9.50
C LEU A 193 2.18 -0.90 -9.45
N GLY A 194 2.12 -1.59 -10.60
CA GLY A 194 1.78 -3.01 -10.71
C GLY A 194 2.73 -3.96 -9.98
N ALA A 195 3.92 -3.52 -9.58
CA ALA A 195 4.82 -4.29 -8.73
C ALA A 195 4.48 -4.21 -7.23
N LEU A 196 3.63 -3.26 -6.83
CA LEU A 196 3.49 -2.73 -5.47
C LEU A 196 2.11 -3.04 -4.84
N GLY A 197 1.97 -2.68 -3.57
CA GLY A 197 0.67 -2.45 -2.92
C GLY A 197 0.68 -1.02 -2.39
N LEU A 198 -0.04 -0.12 -3.07
CA LEU A 198 0.09 1.31 -2.79
C LEU A 198 -0.66 1.73 -1.53
N VAL A 199 -0.08 2.72 -0.85
CA VAL A 199 -0.60 3.37 0.34
C VAL A 199 -0.57 4.87 0.09
N LEU A 200 -1.74 5.46 -0.12
CA LEU A 200 -1.91 6.91 -0.24
C LEU A 200 -2.64 7.44 0.99
N PRO A 201 -1.95 8.20 1.86
CA PRO A 201 -2.58 9.14 2.77
C PRO A 201 -3.52 10.11 2.04
N MET A 202 -4.75 10.25 2.50
CA MET A 202 -5.77 11.14 1.94
C MET A 202 -6.42 11.97 3.05
N GLY A 203 -6.54 13.28 2.81
CA GLY A 203 -6.98 14.28 3.78
C GLY A 203 -8.45 14.68 3.66
N ARG A 204 -8.82 15.84 4.23
CA ARG A 204 -10.17 16.43 4.07
C ARG A 204 -10.35 16.98 2.65
N THR A 205 -9.28 17.52 2.08
CA THR A 205 -9.23 18.16 0.76
C THR A 205 -8.18 17.49 -0.14
N LEU A 206 -8.24 17.76 -1.45
CA LEU A 206 -7.19 17.36 -2.39
C LEU A 206 -5.87 18.09 -2.09
N TYR A 207 -5.92 19.33 -1.60
CA TYR A 207 -4.74 20.07 -1.13
C TYR A 207 -4.02 19.35 0.01
N GLU A 208 -4.75 18.99 1.06
CA GLU A 208 -4.20 18.19 2.17
C GLU A 208 -3.68 16.84 1.66
N SER A 209 -4.41 16.19 0.75
CA SER A 209 -4.01 14.91 0.17
C SER A 209 -2.73 15.02 -0.67
N LEU A 210 -2.44 16.16 -1.30
CA LEU A 210 -1.16 16.40 -1.98
C LEU A 210 -0.03 16.46 -0.94
N TRP A 211 -0.12 17.32 0.07
CA TRP A 211 0.92 17.46 1.08
C TRP A 211 1.14 16.20 1.92
N LEU A 212 0.09 15.45 2.25
CA LEU A 212 0.20 14.13 2.90
C LEU A 212 0.95 13.07 2.06
N ASN A 213 1.22 13.32 0.78
CA ASN A 213 2.05 12.48 -0.10
C ASN A 213 3.37 13.17 -0.56
N VAL A 214 3.65 14.39 -0.12
CA VAL A 214 4.95 15.06 -0.32
C VAL A 214 5.85 14.80 0.90
N PRO A 215 6.94 14.03 0.77
CA PRO A 215 7.88 13.80 1.86
C PRO A 215 8.78 15.02 2.09
N PHE A 216 9.10 15.29 3.35
CA PHE A 216 10.10 16.28 3.75
C PHE A 216 11.48 15.65 4.02
N GLY A 217 12.53 16.49 4.00
CA GLY A 217 13.91 16.10 4.24
C GLY A 217 14.53 15.29 3.09
N VAL A 218 14.02 15.47 1.85
CA VAL A 218 14.49 14.72 0.67
C VAL A 218 15.52 15.53 -0.12
N THR A 219 16.78 15.10 -0.06
CA THR A 219 17.88 15.71 -0.83
C THR A 219 17.65 15.55 -2.34
N ARG A 220 17.16 16.61 -3.00
CA ARG A 220 16.91 16.60 -4.44
C ARG A 220 18.22 16.53 -5.23
N LEU A 221 18.46 15.40 -5.91
CA LEU A 221 19.57 15.28 -6.85
C LEU A 221 19.29 16.07 -8.13
N ALA A 222 20.30 16.72 -8.71
CA ALA A 222 20.17 17.50 -9.95
C ALA A 222 19.69 16.68 -11.17
N GLY A 223 19.82 15.34 -11.12
CA GLY A 223 19.28 14.44 -12.13
C GLY A 223 17.82 14.03 -11.92
N ASP A 224 17.19 14.42 -10.81
CA ASP A 224 15.79 14.12 -10.50
C ASP A 224 14.86 15.18 -11.12
N LEU A 225 14.20 14.75 -12.19
CA LEU A 225 13.40 15.55 -13.11
C LEU A 225 12.21 14.71 -13.59
N PRO A 226 11.01 15.31 -13.76
CA PRO A 226 9.85 14.62 -14.31
C PRO A 226 9.98 14.35 -15.82
N GLN A 227 9.18 13.43 -16.33
CA GLN A 227 9.26 12.93 -17.72
C GLN A 227 9.22 14.03 -18.80
N TRP A 228 8.47 15.11 -18.57
CA TRP A 228 8.31 16.21 -19.54
C TRP A 228 9.58 17.05 -19.72
N ARG A 229 10.53 16.98 -18.78
CA ARG A 229 11.84 17.66 -18.85
C ARG A 229 12.95 16.75 -19.43
N ARG A 230 12.64 15.51 -19.84
CA ARG A 230 13.59 14.54 -20.43
C ARG A 230 13.34 14.33 -21.93
N ARG A 231 13.48 15.38 -22.74
CA ARG A 231 13.03 15.36 -24.16
C ARG A 231 14.15 15.38 -25.20
N ASP A 232 15.41 15.36 -24.78
CA ASP A 232 16.58 15.33 -25.67
C ASP A 232 16.50 14.17 -26.68
N ARG A 233 16.86 14.41 -27.95
CA ARG A 233 16.71 13.42 -29.03
C ARG A 233 18.05 12.91 -29.57
N GLU A 234 19.14 13.50 -29.11
CA GLU A 234 20.51 13.21 -29.52
C GLU A 234 21.30 12.65 -28.34
N GLY A 235 22.23 11.73 -28.61
CA GLY A 235 22.98 11.02 -27.56
C GLY A 235 22.32 9.70 -27.09
N PRO A 236 23.03 8.90 -26.28
CA PRO A 236 22.56 7.59 -25.83
C PRO A 236 21.47 7.71 -24.73
N VAL A 237 20.53 6.76 -24.71
CA VAL A 237 19.38 6.78 -23.78
C VAL A 237 19.80 6.51 -22.33
N GLU A 238 20.92 5.82 -22.14
CA GLU A 238 21.54 5.54 -20.84
C GLU A 238 21.99 6.83 -20.11
N GLU A 239 22.40 7.84 -20.88
CA GLU A 239 22.86 9.15 -20.41
C GLU A 239 21.70 10.15 -20.37
N THR A 240 21.04 10.39 -21.51
CA THR A 240 19.95 11.38 -21.65
C THR A 240 18.67 11.00 -20.90
N ARG A 241 18.41 9.69 -20.78
CA ARG A 241 17.17 9.13 -20.19
C ARG A 241 15.90 9.65 -20.88
N SER A 242 16.02 9.93 -22.17
CA SER A 242 14.98 10.57 -22.97
C SER A 242 13.69 9.75 -23.03
N THR A 243 12.58 10.45 -22.79
CA THR A 243 11.20 9.94 -22.93
C THR A 243 10.61 10.27 -24.30
N ALA A 244 11.31 11.10 -25.10
CA ALA A 244 10.89 11.54 -26.44
C ALA A 244 11.23 10.54 -27.56
N THR A 245 11.95 9.45 -27.26
CA THR A 245 12.43 8.50 -28.27
C THR A 245 11.95 7.05 -28.02
N PRO A 246 11.97 6.17 -29.04
CA PRO A 246 11.71 4.73 -28.87
C PRO A 246 12.70 3.97 -27.99
N GLY A 247 13.87 4.55 -27.67
CA GLY A 247 14.87 3.95 -26.81
C GLY A 247 14.42 3.88 -25.35
N TRP A 248 14.94 2.91 -24.60
CA TRP A 248 14.61 2.67 -23.19
C TRP A 248 15.78 2.05 -22.44
N ASP A 249 15.86 2.27 -21.13
CA ASP A 249 16.88 1.68 -20.27
C ASP A 249 16.37 0.93 -19.02
N SER A 250 17.22 0.10 -18.42
CA SER A 250 16.97 -0.68 -17.20
C SER A 250 17.80 -0.13 -16.04
N ARG A 251 17.23 0.79 -15.27
CA ARG A 251 17.97 1.67 -14.33
C ARG A 251 17.21 1.92 -13.02
N PRO A 252 17.89 2.29 -11.92
CA PRO A 252 17.22 2.93 -10.79
C PRO A 252 16.77 4.36 -11.16
N PRO A 253 15.82 4.94 -10.41
CA PRO A 253 15.47 6.34 -10.56
C PRO A 253 16.56 7.26 -9.98
N ARG A 254 16.47 8.57 -10.23
CA ARG A 254 17.32 9.60 -9.61
C ARG A 254 16.74 10.21 -8.33
N GLY A 255 15.46 9.98 -8.08
CA GLY A 255 14.71 10.50 -6.94
C GLY A 255 13.21 10.34 -7.19
N PRO A 256 12.34 10.98 -6.39
CA PRO A 256 10.90 10.80 -6.49
C PRO A 256 10.33 11.30 -7.83
N LEU A 257 10.81 12.40 -8.42
CA LEU A 257 10.22 12.94 -9.65
C LEU A 257 10.39 11.98 -10.85
N ASP A 258 11.58 11.38 -10.97
CA ASP A 258 11.91 10.35 -11.95
C ASP A 258 11.15 9.03 -11.65
N ALA A 259 10.99 8.65 -10.37
CA ALA A 259 10.29 7.43 -9.96
C ALA A 259 8.75 7.52 -10.07
N TRP A 260 8.18 8.72 -9.92
CA TRP A 260 6.74 8.96 -9.97
C TRP A 260 6.23 9.15 -11.40
N THR A 261 6.98 9.87 -12.25
CA THR A 261 6.65 10.07 -13.68
C THR A 261 7.18 8.98 -14.63
N TRP A 262 7.55 7.82 -14.07
CA TRP A 262 8.32 6.81 -14.78
C TRP A 262 7.63 6.28 -16.05
N GLN A 263 8.32 6.39 -17.20
CA GLN A 263 7.81 6.02 -18.52
C GLN A 263 8.09 4.54 -18.83
N ALA A 264 7.37 3.63 -18.15
CA ALA A 264 7.61 2.18 -18.30
C ALA A 264 7.24 1.60 -19.67
N ARG A 265 6.57 2.39 -20.51
CA ARG A 265 6.23 2.07 -21.89
C ARG A 265 6.66 3.22 -22.79
N ARG A 266 6.69 2.99 -24.11
CA ARG A 266 6.65 4.07 -25.11
C ARG A 266 5.28 3.98 -25.77
N ILE A 267 4.51 5.07 -25.70
CA ILE A 267 3.11 5.12 -26.11
C ILE A 267 2.91 6.26 -27.11
N ARG A 268 1.96 6.08 -28.02
CA ARG A 268 1.36 7.14 -28.83
C ARG A 268 -0.13 6.86 -28.99
N LEU A 269 -0.95 7.84 -28.64
CA LEU A 269 -2.36 7.89 -28.96
C LEU A 269 -2.51 8.32 -30.43
N VAL A 270 -3.47 7.73 -31.15
CA VAL A 270 -3.80 8.14 -32.53
C VAL A 270 -5.21 8.76 -32.49
N PRO A 271 -5.31 10.10 -32.48
CA PRO A 271 -6.61 10.76 -32.54
C PRO A 271 -7.23 10.63 -33.94
N GLU A 272 -8.55 10.51 -33.97
CA GLU A 272 -9.39 10.63 -35.16
C GLU A 272 -10.42 11.73 -34.91
N THR A 273 -10.68 12.58 -35.91
CA THR A 273 -11.84 13.47 -35.85
C THR A 273 -13.11 12.62 -35.82
N ALA A 274 -14.04 12.92 -34.90
CA ALA A 274 -15.34 12.27 -34.90
C ALA A 274 -16.09 12.55 -36.22
N PRO A 275 -16.97 11.64 -36.69
CA PRO A 275 -17.88 11.95 -37.80
C PRO A 275 -18.69 13.22 -37.49
N GLN A 276 -18.89 14.07 -38.50
CA GLN A 276 -19.65 15.32 -38.32
C GLN A 276 -21.14 15.01 -38.07
N ASP A 277 -21.57 15.23 -36.83
CA ASP A 277 -22.96 15.61 -36.54
C ASP A 277 -23.19 17.07 -36.99
N ALA A 278 -24.44 17.44 -37.24
CA ALA A 278 -24.79 18.53 -38.19
C ALA A 278 -24.36 19.97 -37.83
N ASP A 279 -23.88 20.23 -36.60
CA ASP A 279 -23.71 21.57 -36.05
C ASP A 279 -22.29 21.88 -35.49
N GLY A 280 -21.25 21.11 -35.86
CA GLY A 280 -19.87 21.47 -35.48
C GLY A 280 -18.74 20.57 -35.97
N ASP A 281 -17.50 21.02 -35.77
CA ASP A 281 -16.32 20.15 -35.87
C ASP A 281 -16.29 19.21 -34.67
N GLY A 282 -16.34 17.89 -34.92
CA GLY A 282 -16.40 16.88 -33.87
C GLY A 282 -15.09 16.77 -33.07
N GLU A 283 -15.21 16.75 -31.74
CA GLU A 283 -14.09 16.56 -30.81
C GLU A 283 -13.23 15.32 -31.18
N PRO A 284 -11.89 15.39 -31.05
CA PRO A 284 -11.00 14.30 -31.44
C PRO A 284 -11.11 13.12 -30.47
N GLU A 285 -11.47 11.95 -30.99
CA GLU A 285 -11.55 10.70 -30.24
C GLU A 285 -10.28 9.85 -30.41
N VAL A 286 -9.96 9.02 -29.42
CA VAL A 286 -8.89 8.02 -29.53
C VAL A 286 -9.50 6.61 -29.54
N ASN A 287 -9.41 5.95 -30.69
CA ASN A 287 -9.77 4.54 -30.88
C ASN A 287 -8.56 3.65 -31.26
N ARG A 288 -7.40 4.27 -31.55
CA ARG A 288 -6.17 3.59 -31.97
C ARG A 288 -4.96 4.08 -31.18
N VAL A 289 -4.03 3.16 -30.92
CA VAL A 289 -2.83 3.39 -30.11
C VAL A 289 -1.62 2.61 -30.65
N VAL A 290 -0.42 3.06 -30.31
CA VAL A 290 0.82 2.27 -30.37
C VAL A 290 1.35 2.15 -28.95
N VAL A 291 1.62 0.91 -28.51
CA VAL A 291 2.22 0.61 -27.20
C VAL A 291 3.43 -0.32 -27.41
N ALA A 292 4.59 0.15 -26.96
CA ALA A 292 5.87 -0.55 -27.01
C ALA A 292 6.53 -0.61 -25.62
N ALA A 293 7.63 -1.36 -25.50
CA ALA A 293 8.43 -1.37 -24.29
C ALA A 293 8.99 0.03 -23.95
N GLY A 294 9.21 0.28 -22.66
CA GLY A 294 9.83 1.49 -22.13
C GLY A 294 10.75 1.14 -20.96
N ASP A 295 11.04 2.12 -20.11
CA ASP A 295 12.10 1.99 -19.11
C ASP A 295 11.77 0.95 -18.02
N ARG A 296 12.76 0.16 -17.63
CA ARG A 296 12.62 -0.92 -16.64
C ARG A 296 13.16 -0.43 -15.29
N LEU A 297 12.23 -0.12 -14.39
CA LEU A 297 12.53 0.40 -13.07
C LEU A 297 13.20 -0.65 -12.19
N ARG A 298 14.45 -0.38 -11.76
CA ARG A 298 15.14 -1.12 -10.70
C ARG A 298 14.89 -0.43 -9.36
N LEU A 299 13.75 -0.75 -8.74
CA LEU A 299 13.31 -0.14 -7.48
C LEU A 299 13.97 -0.78 -6.26
N GLN A 300 14.28 0.04 -5.26
CA GLN A 300 14.73 -0.34 -3.92
C GLN A 300 13.84 0.40 -2.88
N PRO A 301 13.78 -0.04 -1.60
CA PRO A 301 12.82 0.49 -0.62
C PRO A 301 12.95 1.99 -0.35
N ASP A 302 14.18 2.49 -0.33
CA ASP A 302 14.58 3.90 -0.20
C ASP A 302 14.07 4.80 -1.33
N HIS A 303 13.78 4.26 -2.52
CA HIS A 303 13.27 5.00 -3.67
C HIS A 303 11.73 5.02 -3.78
N GLU A 304 11.00 4.41 -2.84
CA GLU A 304 9.53 4.28 -2.91
C GLU A 304 8.83 4.68 -1.60
N PHE A 305 8.03 5.75 -1.68
CA PHE A 305 7.37 6.36 -0.52
C PHE A 305 6.03 5.71 -0.16
N HIS A 306 5.34 5.10 -1.12
CA HIS A 306 3.92 4.72 -1.01
C HIS A 306 3.71 3.20 -0.92
N THR A 307 4.69 2.41 -0.50
CA THR A 307 4.57 0.93 -0.47
C THR A 307 5.24 0.33 0.75
N ALA A 308 4.51 -0.54 1.46
CA ALA A 308 5.09 -1.38 2.51
C ALA A 308 5.85 -2.58 1.92
N TRP A 309 6.84 -3.07 2.64
CA TRP A 309 7.74 -4.14 2.22
C TRP A 309 7.70 -5.33 3.19
N THR A 310 8.04 -6.52 2.71
CA THR A 310 8.15 -7.75 3.50
C THR A 310 9.58 -8.29 3.45
N VAL A 311 10.09 -8.70 4.61
CA VAL A 311 11.43 -9.26 4.82
C VAL A 311 11.31 -10.77 5.03
N ASP A 312 11.92 -11.56 4.14
CA ASP A 312 11.87 -13.03 4.19
C ASP A 312 12.87 -13.60 5.21
N SER A 313 12.36 -14.02 6.36
CA SER A 313 13.12 -14.61 7.48
C SER A 313 13.55 -16.07 7.23
N GLN A 314 12.80 -16.85 6.44
CA GLN A 314 13.20 -18.22 6.10
C GLN A 314 14.50 -18.25 5.27
N THR A 315 14.76 -17.19 4.52
CA THR A 315 16.02 -17.00 3.82
C THR A 315 17.14 -16.57 4.80
N VAL A 316 16.85 -15.86 5.89
CA VAL A 316 17.85 -15.42 6.89
C VAL A 316 18.51 -16.61 7.59
N HIS A 317 17.73 -17.59 8.07
CA HIS A 317 18.29 -18.81 8.68
C HIS A 317 19.18 -19.58 7.66
N ARG A 318 18.76 -19.65 6.39
CA ARG A 318 19.51 -20.32 5.31
C ARG A 318 20.81 -19.57 4.93
N LYS A 319 20.83 -18.24 4.97
CA LYS A 319 22.02 -17.39 4.72
C LYS A 319 23.10 -17.55 5.79
N ARG A 320 22.72 -17.76 7.05
CA ARG A 320 23.66 -17.96 8.16
C ARG A 320 24.58 -19.18 7.93
N LEU A 321 24.14 -20.11 7.08
CA LEU A 321 24.87 -21.28 6.60
C LEU A 321 25.73 -21.03 5.35
N ALA A 322 25.44 -19.99 4.56
CA ALA A 322 25.96 -19.78 3.19
C ALA A 322 26.89 -18.57 2.99
N LYS A 323 26.90 -17.59 3.92
CA LYS A 323 27.77 -16.40 3.91
C LYS A 323 27.65 -15.48 2.67
N ASP A 324 26.49 -15.43 2.03
CA ASP A 324 26.17 -14.44 0.98
C ASP A 324 25.61 -13.14 1.62
N PRO A 325 26.27 -11.97 1.47
CA PRO A 325 25.78 -10.69 2.01
C PRO A 325 24.51 -10.16 1.32
N ASP A 326 24.38 -10.34 0.00
CA ASP A 326 23.40 -9.62 -0.82
C ASP A 326 22.01 -10.29 -0.82
N ALA A 327 21.91 -11.50 -0.28
CA ALA A 327 20.69 -12.32 -0.34
C ALA A 327 19.51 -11.80 0.54
N LEU A 328 19.57 -10.60 1.13
CA LEU A 328 18.50 -10.01 1.95
C LEU A 328 17.34 -9.46 1.08
N GLN A 329 16.56 -10.39 0.53
CA GLN A 329 15.40 -10.13 -0.33
C GLN A 329 14.24 -9.46 0.43
N ILE A 330 14.34 -8.14 0.60
CA ILE A 330 13.22 -7.26 0.88
C ILE A 330 12.36 -7.17 -0.41
N ARG A 331 11.05 -7.38 -0.31
CA ARG A 331 10.13 -7.39 -1.47
C ARG A 331 8.91 -6.49 -1.24
N PRO A 332 8.34 -5.83 -2.27
CA PRO A 332 7.12 -5.05 -2.12
C PRO A 332 5.96 -5.92 -1.63
N ARG A 333 5.24 -5.49 -0.60
CA ARG A 333 4.03 -6.15 -0.09
C ARG A 333 2.84 -5.69 -0.93
N ARG A 334 2.49 -6.48 -1.95
CA ARG A 334 1.25 -6.25 -2.71
C ARG A 334 0.03 -6.55 -1.86
N HIS A 335 -1.04 -5.78 -2.08
CA HIS A 335 -2.36 -6.07 -1.55
C HIS A 335 -2.91 -7.38 -2.14
N ARG A 336 -3.85 -8.02 -1.43
CA ARG A 336 -4.45 -9.29 -1.85
C ARG A 336 -5.93 -9.09 -2.12
N ALA A 337 -6.35 -9.35 -3.36
CA ALA A 337 -7.76 -9.44 -3.73
C ALA A 337 -8.55 -10.31 -2.73
N GLY A 338 -9.77 -9.89 -2.40
CA GLY A 338 -10.64 -10.54 -1.42
C GLY A 338 -10.22 -10.41 0.07
N ARG A 339 -9.05 -9.86 0.41
CA ARG A 339 -8.61 -9.65 1.81
C ARG A 339 -8.74 -8.18 2.22
N ALA A 340 -9.74 -7.87 3.04
CA ALA A 340 -9.94 -6.53 3.60
C ALA A 340 -8.66 -5.95 4.25
N ALA A 341 -8.37 -4.69 3.98
CA ALA A 341 -7.07 -4.08 4.22
C ALA A 341 -6.66 -3.98 5.69
N TRP A 342 -7.61 -3.89 6.62
CA TRP A 342 -7.30 -3.82 8.06
C TRP A 342 -6.58 -5.09 8.56
N ARG A 343 -6.72 -6.22 7.84
CA ARG A 343 -5.93 -7.45 8.05
C ARG A 343 -4.45 -7.30 7.62
N GLY A 344 -4.03 -6.11 7.22
CA GLY A 344 -2.66 -5.72 6.87
C GLY A 344 -2.10 -4.57 7.73
N LEU A 345 -2.78 -4.18 8.82
CA LEU A 345 -2.29 -3.15 9.75
C LEU A 345 -0.97 -3.53 10.43
N ASP A 346 -0.63 -4.82 10.46
CA ASP A 346 0.68 -5.33 10.89
C ASP A 346 1.85 -4.71 10.11
N ALA A 347 1.71 -4.57 8.80
CA ALA A 347 2.71 -4.00 7.92
C ALA A 347 2.56 -2.48 7.74
N LEU A 348 1.32 -1.96 7.79
CA LEU A 348 1.08 -0.51 7.70
C LEU A 348 1.59 0.25 8.94
N LEU A 349 1.54 -0.38 10.12
CA LEU A 349 1.99 0.20 11.38
C LEU A 349 3.40 -0.27 11.79
N ALA A 350 4.20 -0.77 10.84
CA ALA A 350 5.63 -1.06 10.97
C ALA A 350 6.46 0.21 10.69
N VAL A 351 6.23 1.24 11.52
CA VAL A 351 6.70 2.63 11.32
C VAL A 351 8.18 2.83 11.59
N GLU A 352 8.75 2.19 12.62
CA GLU A 352 10.16 2.37 12.94
C GLU A 352 11.08 1.53 12.05
N GLY A 353 12.23 2.11 11.70
CA GLY A 353 13.37 1.41 11.12
C GLY A 353 14.14 0.58 12.15
N SER A 354 13.47 -0.34 12.84
CA SER A 354 14.16 -1.40 13.59
C SER A 354 15.10 -2.13 12.64
N THR A 355 16.35 -2.34 13.07
CA THR A 355 17.36 -2.96 12.20
C THR A 355 16.84 -4.31 11.72
N TRP A 356 16.90 -4.53 10.39
CA TRP A 356 16.19 -5.57 9.60
C TRP A 356 16.42 -7.04 10.03
N GLN A 357 17.22 -7.23 11.08
CA GLN A 357 17.67 -8.48 11.68
C GLN A 357 16.95 -8.79 13.02
N GLN A 358 16.24 -7.82 13.63
CA GLN A 358 15.60 -7.99 14.94
C GLN A 358 14.19 -8.58 14.84
N ASP A 359 13.29 -8.01 14.02
CA ASP A 359 11.92 -8.51 13.85
C ASP A 359 11.81 -9.76 12.97
N ALA A 360 12.84 -10.04 12.15
CA ALA A 360 12.95 -11.23 11.31
C ALA A 360 13.35 -12.48 12.12
N THR A 361 12.58 -12.78 13.18
CA THR A 361 12.72 -13.96 14.04
C THR A 361 12.57 -15.27 13.26
N GLU A 362 13.01 -16.39 13.85
CA GLU A 362 12.89 -17.72 13.22
C GLU A 362 11.44 -18.22 13.04
N VAL A 363 10.44 -17.43 13.46
CA VAL A 363 9.01 -17.82 13.53
C VAL A 363 8.08 -16.87 12.74
N GLY A 364 8.53 -15.70 12.30
CA GLY A 364 7.67 -14.67 11.68
C GLY A 364 8.32 -13.93 10.51
N GLN A 365 7.50 -13.28 9.67
CA GLN A 365 7.97 -12.35 8.63
C GLN A 365 8.18 -10.95 9.24
N GLY A 366 9.25 -10.26 8.82
CA GLY A 366 9.42 -8.84 9.15
C GLY A 366 8.72 -7.93 8.14
N PHE A 367 8.31 -6.74 8.58
CA PHE A 367 7.71 -5.72 7.70
C PHE A 367 8.42 -4.38 7.87
N HIS A 368 8.33 -3.55 6.83
CA HIS A 368 8.69 -2.14 6.84
C HIS A 368 7.54 -1.40 6.16
N THR A 369 7.02 -0.34 6.77
CA THR A 369 5.87 0.37 6.20
C THR A 369 6.27 1.21 4.97
N ALA A 370 5.28 1.87 4.35
CA ALA A 370 5.50 2.86 3.32
C ALA A 370 6.20 4.10 3.92
N GLN A 371 7.29 4.60 3.35
CA GLN A 371 8.06 5.72 3.94
C GLN A 371 7.20 6.95 4.23
N ILE A 372 6.13 7.19 3.46
CA ILE A 372 5.21 8.30 3.72
C ILE A 372 4.50 8.15 5.08
N LEU A 373 4.20 6.93 5.54
CA LEU A 373 3.67 6.69 6.89
C LEU A 373 4.75 6.85 7.98
N VAL A 374 6.03 6.73 7.63
CA VAL A 374 7.13 7.09 8.53
C VAL A 374 7.21 8.63 8.65
N LYS A 375 7.10 9.35 7.53
CA LYS A 375 7.07 10.82 7.52
C LYS A 375 5.86 11.41 8.25
N LEU A 376 4.68 10.82 8.11
CA LEU A 376 3.49 11.22 8.89
C LEU A 376 3.57 10.83 10.38
N ALA A 377 4.45 9.90 10.76
CA ALA A 377 4.73 9.61 12.17
C ALA A 377 5.78 10.58 12.75
N GLU A 378 6.81 10.92 11.97
CA GLU A 378 7.79 11.97 12.29
C GLU A 378 7.09 13.34 12.47
N ALA A 379 6.19 13.72 11.57
CA ALA A 379 5.34 14.92 11.68
C ALA A 379 4.11 14.73 12.61
N GLY A 380 4.07 13.66 13.43
CA GLY A 380 2.91 13.31 14.25
C GLY A 380 2.59 14.27 15.40
N ALA A 381 3.43 15.29 15.64
CA ALA A 381 3.15 16.41 16.55
C ALA A 381 2.38 17.56 15.85
N GLU A 382 2.55 17.70 14.53
CA GLU A 382 1.96 18.78 13.72
C GLU A 382 0.56 18.43 13.22
N LEU A 383 0.18 17.15 13.26
CA LEU A 383 -1.15 16.66 12.92
C LEU A 383 -2.09 16.71 14.14
N PRO A 384 -3.32 17.24 14.03
CA PRO A 384 -4.32 17.15 15.09
C PRO A 384 -4.59 15.69 15.49
N PRO A 385 -4.70 15.35 16.79
CA PRO A 385 -4.89 13.96 17.23
C PRO A 385 -6.12 13.27 16.62
N ASP A 386 -7.20 14.03 16.40
CA ASP A 386 -8.46 13.57 15.83
C ASP A 386 -8.54 13.65 14.30
N TYR A 387 -7.44 14.05 13.63
CA TYR A 387 -7.40 14.35 12.20
C TYR A 387 -7.91 13.18 11.35
N PRO A 388 -8.84 13.40 10.39
CA PRO A 388 -9.55 12.33 9.66
C PRO A 388 -8.74 11.70 8.52
N LEU A 389 -7.48 11.34 8.79
CA LEU A 389 -6.60 10.62 7.87
C LEU A 389 -7.29 9.35 7.33
N ARG A 390 -7.35 9.22 6.01
CA ARG A 390 -7.70 7.98 5.31
C ARG A 390 -6.45 7.43 4.65
N LEU A 391 -6.30 6.11 4.64
CA LEU A 391 -5.36 5.42 3.75
C LEU A 391 -6.16 4.80 2.62
N GLU A 392 -5.98 5.31 1.41
CA GLU A 392 -6.45 4.66 0.18
C GLU A 392 -5.40 3.62 -0.26
N LEU A 393 -5.86 2.39 -0.44
CA LEU A 393 -5.01 1.22 -0.61
C LEU A 393 -5.33 0.52 -1.93
N THR A 394 -4.46 0.69 -2.93
CA THR A 394 -4.76 0.34 -4.33
C THR A 394 -3.69 -0.56 -4.94
N GLY A 395 -4.09 -1.54 -5.76
CA GLY A 395 -3.18 -2.51 -6.39
C GLY A 395 -3.84 -3.37 -7.47
N ILE A 396 -3.05 -4.22 -8.14
CA ILE A 396 -3.55 -5.13 -9.18
C ILE A 396 -3.03 -6.55 -8.95
N ALA A 397 -3.93 -7.52 -9.02
CA ALA A 397 -3.62 -8.93 -9.13
C ALA A 397 -3.48 -9.30 -10.62
N TYR A 398 -2.34 -9.90 -10.96
CA TYR A 398 -2.06 -10.42 -12.29
C TYR A 398 -1.89 -11.93 -12.20
N ASN A 399 -2.08 -12.61 -13.34
CA ASN A 399 -1.82 -14.04 -13.44
C ASN A 399 -0.38 -14.43 -13.07
N SER A 400 -0.16 -15.74 -12.89
CA SER A 400 1.15 -16.33 -12.54
C SER A 400 2.32 -16.01 -13.50
N LYS A 401 2.04 -15.40 -14.66
CA LYS A 401 3.03 -14.96 -15.66
C LYS A 401 3.11 -13.42 -15.77
N PHE A 402 2.39 -12.69 -14.92
CA PHE A 402 2.18 -11.24 -14.95
C PHE A 402 1.72 -10.69 -16.32
N SER A 403 1.05 -11.50 -17.13
CA SER A 403 0.78 -11.24 -18.55
C SER A 403 -0.64 -10.77 -18.88
N ALA A 404 -1.56 -10.88 -17.92
CA ALA A 404 -2.92 -10.37 -17.96
C ALA A 404 -3.36 -10.00 -16.53
N ILE A 405 -4.38 -9.15 -16.42
CA ILE A 405 -5.00 -8.79 -15.13
C ILE A 405 -5.98 -9.91 -14.75
N GLU A 406 -6.00 -10.29 -13.48
CA GLU A 406 -6.99 -11.22 -12.92
C GLU A 406 -7.99 -10.50 -12.00
N ASP A 407 -7.54 -9.53 -11.20
CA ASP A 407 -8.40 -8.73 -10.31
C ASP A 407 -7.74 -7.38 -9.95
N THR A 408 -8.53 -6.44 -9.42
CA THR A 408 -8.06 -5.15 -8.91
C THR A 408 -8.33 -5.04 -7.41
N PHE A 409 -7.41 -4.45 -6.66
CA PHE A 409 -7.57 -4.17 -5.24
C PHE A 409 -7.78 -2.67 -5.01
N HIS A 410 -8.80 -2.33 -4.24
CA HIS A 410 -9.04 -1.00 -3.68
C HIS A 410 -9.74 -1.14 -2.32
N ASP A 411 -9.26 -0.42 -1.30
CA ASP A 411 -9.87 -0.36 0.03
C ASP A 411 -9.50 0.97 0.72
N GLU A 412 -10.32 1.46 1.64
CA GLU A 412 -10.11 2.71 2.41
C GLU A 412 -10.13 2.46 3.93
N LEU A 413 -9.03 2.78 4.62
CA LEU A 413 -8.94 2.70 6.07
C LEU A 413 -8.93 4.10 6.73
N PRO A 414 -9.92 4.45 7.59
CA PRO A 414 -9.86 5.67 8.39
C PRO A 414 -8.88 5.47 9.56
N LEU A 415 -7.60 5.78 9.35
CA LEU A 415 -6.54 5.47 10.31
C LEU A 415 -6.40 6.60 11.36
N PRO A 416 -6.49 6.32 12.67
CA PRO A 416 -6.07 7.27 13.70
C PRO A 416 -4.60 7.67 13.52
N VAL A 417 -4.28 8.97 13.54
CA VAL A 417 -2.88 9.43 13.52
C VAL A 417 -2.11 8.84 14.71
N ALA A 418 -2.75 8.73 15.87
CA ALA A 418 -2.20 8.06 17.05
C ALA A 418 -1.79 6.59 16.83
N ALA A 419 -2.33 5.88 15.82
CA ALA A 419 -1.93 4.52 15.49
C ALA A 419 -0.51 4.42 14.89
N LEU A 420 0.06 5.54 14.41
CA LEU A 420 1.44 5.60 13.92
C LEU A 420 2.47 5.66 15.07
N ARG A 421 2.06 6.04 16.29
CA ARG A 421 2.92 6.11 17.48
C ARG A 421 3.32 4.70 17.91
N ARG A 422 4.63 4.40 17.88
CA ARG A 422 5.19 3.03 18.09
C ARG A 422 4.70 2.37 19.38
N ASP A 423 4.72 3.10 20.49
CA ASP A 423 4.29 2.65 21.82
C ASP A 423 2.89 3.16 22.22
N GLY A 424 2.09 3.64 21.26
CA GLY A 424 0.74 4.15 21.52
C GLY A 424 -0.26 3.07 21.91
N LEU A 425 -1.18 3.41 22.84
CA LEU A 425 -2.27 2.52 23.25
C LEU A 425 -3.22 2.25 22.09
N VAL A 426 -3.49 3.25 21.25
CA VAL A 426 -4.30 3.11 20.01
C VAL A 426 -3.66 2.09 19.05
N ARG A 427 -2.34 2.15 18.85
CA ARG A 427 -1.60 1.18 18.01
C ARG A 427 -1.69 -0.23 18.59
N ALA A 428 -1.44 -0.40 19.89
CA ALA A 428 -1.52 -1.68 20.58
C ALA A 428 -2.95 -2.27 20.54
N ALA A 429 -3.98 -1.44 20.72
CA ALA A 429 -5.38 -1.81 20.65
C ALA A 429 -5.77 -2.34 19.26
N LEU A 430 -5.35 -1.64 18.19
CA LEU A 430 -5.64 -2.06 16.81
C LEU A 430 -4.95 -3.38 16.46
N ILE A 431 -3.65 -3.51 16.71
CA ILE A 431 -2.92 -4.78 16.46
C ILE A 431 -3.51 -5.93 17.30
N GLY A 432 -3.90 -5.67 18.55
CA GLY A 432 -4.59 -6.63 19.40
C GLY A 432 -5.94 -7.09 18.84
N ALA A 433 -6.76 -6.16 18.34
CA ALA A 433 -8.07 -6.45 17.75
C ALA A 433 -7.96 -7.24 16.44
N VAL A 434 -7.03 -6.89 15.55
CA VAL A 434 -6.76 -7.66 14.31
C VAL A 434 -6.27 -9.07 14.63
N ALA A 435 -5.36 -9.21 15.60
CA ALA A 435 -4.89 -10.51 16.06
C ALA A 435 -5.98 -11.35 16.75
N GLN A 436 -6.95 -10.73 17.42
CA GLN A 436 -8.16 -11.42 17.90
C GLN A 436 -9.02 -11.89 16.72
N ALA A 437 -9.29 -11.03 15.73
CA ALA A 437 -10.14 -11.36 14.57
C ALA A 437 -9.62 -12.57 13.78
N GLU A 438 -8.33 -12.59 13.42
CA GLU A 438 -7.72 -13.72 12.71
C GLU A 438 -7.73 -15.00 13.59
N ARG A 439 -7.48 -14.90 14.91
CA ARG A 439 -7.60 -16.06 15.83
C ARG A 439 -9.04 -16.61 15.93
N LEU A 440 -10.06 -15.76 15.88
CA LEU A 440 -11.47 -16.18 15.89
C LEU A 440 -11.84 -16.91 14.60
N ALA A 441 -11.38 -16.41 13.44
CA ALA A 441 -11.53 -17.08 12.16
C ALA A 441 -10.85 -18.46 12.17
N ASP A 442 -9.65 -18.53 12.73
CA ASP A 442 -8.91 -19.79 12.90
C ASP A 442 -9.63 -20.77 13.84
N ALA A 443 -10.27 -20.29 14.90
CA ALA A 443 -11.10 -21.10 15.81
C ALA A 443 -12.34 -21.67 15.09
N VAL A 444 -13.01 -20.88 14.25
CA VAL A 444 -14.12 -21.35 13.39
C VAL A 444 -13.63 -22.39 12.38
N ASN A 445 -12.48 -22.16 11.73
CA ASN A 445 -11.91 -23.10 10.77
C ASN A 445 -11.53 -24.44 11.44
N ARG A 446 -11.01 -24.40 12.67
CA ARG A 446 -10.72 -25.59 13.49
C ARG A 446 -12.00 -26.34 13.88
N LEU A 447 -13.06 -25.62 14.30
CA LEU A 447 -14.38 -26.21 14.59
C LEU A 447 -14.92 -26.98 13.37
N VAL A 448 -14.90 -26.39 12.17
CA VAL A 448 -15.30 -27.07 10.92
C VAL A 448 -14.47 -28.33 10.66
N ALA A 449 -13.14 -28.24 10.86
CA ALA A 449 -12.25 -29.38 10.68
C ALA A 449 -12.54 -30.52 11.66
N ASP A 450 -12.84 -30.21 12.92
CA ASP A 450 -13.14 -31.21 13.96
C ASP A 450 -14.55 -31.80 13.84
N LEU A 451 -15.55 -31.03 13.39
CA LEU A 451 -16.87 -31.56 13.04
C LEU A 451 -16.77 -32.54 11.85
N ARG A 452 -15.99 -32.19 10.80
CA ARG A 452 -15.72 -33.11 9.68
C ARG A 452 -15.01 -34.38 10.13
N ARG A 453 -14.00 -34.28 11.01
CA ARG A 453 -13.32 -35.44 11.62
C ARG A 453 -14.28 -36.29 12.45
N ALA A 454 -15.20 -35.69 13.20
CA ALA A 454 -16.23 -36.40 13.98
C ALA A 454 -17.21 -37.17 13.09
N ALA A 455 -17.47 -36.68 11.88
CA ALA A 455 -18.22 -37.36 10.82
C ALA A 455 -17.38 -38.36 10.00
N GLY A 456 -16.14 -38.65 10.38
CA GLY A 456 -15.23 -39.55 9.67
C GLY A 456 -14.62 -38.97 8.38
N ALA A 457 -14.97 -37.73 8.03
CA ALA A 457 -14.50 -37.06 6.83
C ALA A 457 -13.15 -36.37 7.05
N ARG A 458 -12.39 -36.18 5.96
CA ARG A 458 -11.20 -35.33 5.99
C ARG A 458 -11.59 -33.84 6.16
N PRO A 459 -10.79 -33.03 6.86
CA PRO A 459 -10.90 -31.57 6.83
C PRO A 459 -10.91 -31.02 5.40
N VAL A 460 -11.45 -29.81 5.23
CA VAL A 460 -11.34 -29.08 3.96
C VAL A 460 -9.87 -28.75 3.69
N PRO A 461 -9.32 -28.97 2.48
CA PRO A 461 -7.97 -28.53 2.12
C PRO A 461 -7.83 -27.01 2.27
N GLY A 462 -6.65 -26.54 2.68
CA GLY A 462 -6.35 -25.11 2.74
C GLY A 462 -6.14 -24.50 1.35
N GLY A 463 -6.41 -23.20 1.20
CA GLY A 463 -6.12 -22.43 -0.01
C GLY A 463 -7.34 -22.25 -0.92
N GLU A 464 -7.63 -23.23 -1.77
CA GLU A 464 -8.65 -23.13 -2.84
C GLU A 464 -10.11 -23.11 -2.36
N TRP A 465 -10.35 -23.34 -1.06
CA TRP A 465 -11.69 -23.46 -0.48
C TRP A 465 -12.02 -22.26 0.41
N GLN A 466 -13.19 -21.66 0.22
CA GLN A 466 -13.69 -20.60 1.10
C GLN A 466 -14.05 -21.20 2.47
N HIS A 467 -13.18 -21.00 3.45
CA HIS A 467 -13.41 -21.46 4.82
C HIS A 467 -14.34 -20.49 5.59
N PRO A 468 -15.26 -20.96 6.46
CA PRO A 468 -16.19 -20.08 7.18
C PRO A 468 -15.56 -19.01 8.09
N GLY A 469 -14.29 -19.13 8.45
CA GLY A 469 -13.53 -18.06 9.11
C GLY A 469 -13.37 -16.80 8.24
N GLU A 470 -13.30 -16.93 6.91
CA GLU A 470 -13.29 -15.76 6.01
C GLU A 470 -14.66 -15.07 5.97
N SER A 471 -15.76 -15.84 6.04
CA SER A 471 -17.11 -15.29 6.22
C SER A 471 -17.26 -14.53 7.54
N LEU A 472 -16.63 -15.01 8.62
CA LEU A 472 -16.55 -14.27 9.88
C LEU A 472 -15.75 -12.96 9.72
N LEU A 473 -14.60 -12.99 9.06
CA LEU A 473 -13.76 -11.80 8.88
C LEU A 473 -14.48 -10.72 8.04
N HIS A 474 -15.25 -11.13 7.03
CA HIS A 474 -16.16 -10.22 6.33
C HIS A 474 -17.25 -9.63 7.25
N ALA A 475 -17.84 -10.43 8.15
CA ALA A 475 -18.80 -9.94 9.14
C ALA A 475 -18.18 -9.03 10.24
N LEU A 476 -16.87 -9.14 10.49
CA LEU A 476 -16.12 -8.30 11.42
C LEU A 476 -15.62 -6.99 10.79
N ASP A 477 -15.47 -6.92 9.46
CA ASP A 477 -14.98 -5.75 8.73
C ASP A 477 -15.64 -4.40 9.13
N PRO A 478 -16.98 -4.24 9.11
CA PRO A 478 -17.61 -2.98 9.52
C PRO A 478 -17.41 -2.67 11.01
N VAL A 479 -17.11 -3.69 11.83
CA VAL A 479 -16.81 -3.53 13.27
C VAL A 479 -15.37 -3.02 13.46
N VAL A 480 -14.41 -3.54 12.69
CA VAL A 480 -13.02 -3.04 12.72
C VAL A 480 -12.94 -1.61 12.18
N ARG A 481 -13.67 -1.29 11.10
CA ARG A 481 -13.76 0.08 10.57
C ARG A 481 -14.43 1.05 11.56
N LEU A 482 -15.41 0.59 12.36
CA LEU A 482 -15.98 1.39 13.44
C LEU A 482 -14.98 1.59 14.59
N LEU A 483 -14.26 0.54 15.00
CA LEU A 483 -13.22 0.62 16.05
C LEU A 483 -12.11 1.61 15.66
N LEU A 484 -11.64 1.56 14.40
CA LEU A 484 -10.70 2.53 13.82
C LEU A 484 -11.21 3.97 13.97
N ARG A 485 -12.46 4.27 13.55
CA ARG A 485 -13.05 5.61 13.68
C ARG A 485 -13.19 6.08 15.13
N LEU A 486 -13.52 5.17 16.06
CA LEU A 486 -13.73 5.51 17.48
C LEU A 486 -12.42 5.71 18.25
N LEU A 487 -11.34 5.00 17.88
CA LEU A 487 -9.99 5.20 18.41
C LEU A 487 -9.31 6.47 17.87
N ARG A 488 -9.88 7.12 16.85
CA ARG A 488 -9.43 8.44 16.38
C ARG A 488 -9.74 9.54 17.39
N THR A 489 -10.79 9.39 18.19
CA THR A 489 -11.24 10.36 19.19
C THR A 489 -11.16 9.74 20.60
N SER A 490 -10.05 9.08 20.90
CA SER A 490 -9.78 8.51 22.22
C SER A 490 -8.50 9.04 22.87
N ASP A 491 -7.77 9.96 22.21
CA ASP A 491 -6.70 10.79 22.74
C ASP A 491 -5.62 10.06 23.59
N GLU A 492 -5.37 8.78 23.26
CA GLU A 492 -4.53 7.84 24.02
C GLU A 492 -4.99 7.61 25.49
N ASP A 493 -6.23 7.92 25.83
CA ASP A 493 -6.85 7.64 27.14
C ASP A 493 -7.08 6.14 27.35
N PHE A 494 -6.54 5.61 28.45
CA PHE A 494 -6.56 4.17 28.74
C PHE A 494 -7.97 3.62 28.98
N ASP A 495 -8.80 4.30 29.77
CA ASP A 495 -10.13 3.80 30.14
C ASP A 495 -11.06 3.83 28.93
N ARG A 496 -10.94 4.85 28.07
CA ARG A 496 -11.67 4.95 26.80
C ARG A 496 -11.23 3.89 25.80
N VAL A 497 -9.92 3.65 25.65
CA VAL A 497 -9.39 2.58 24.79
C VAL A 497 -9.84 1.20 25.29
N ASP A 498 -9.83 0.94 26.61
CA ASP A 498 -10.30 -0.34 27.15
C ASP A 498 -11.83 -0.50 27.06
N GLU A 499 -12.62 0.57 27.19
CA GLU A 499 -14.06 0.55 26.90
C GLU A 499 -14.33 0.14 25.44
N LEU A 500 -13.62 0.76 24.49
CA LEU A 500 -13.74 0.44 23.07
C LEU A 500 -13.31 -1.00 22.77
N LEU A 501 -12.26 -1.52 23.41
CA LEU A 501 -11.85 -2.92 23.32
C LEU A 501 -12.87 -3.88 23.95
N ARG A 502 -13.52 -3.53 25.07
CA ARG A 502 -14.64 -4.31 25.63
C ARG A 502 -15.82 -4.37 24.66
N ALA A 503 -16.16 -3.25 24.02
CA ALA A 503 -17.24 -3.18 23.03
C ALA A 503 -16.92 -4.00 21.77
N TRP A 504 -15.67 -3.93 21.29
CA TRP A 504 -15.14 -4.79 20.23
C TRP A 504 -15.26 -6.27 20.59
N GLU A 505 -14.73 -6.73 21.74
CA GLU A 505 -14.76 -8.15 22.12
C GLU A 505 -16.21 -8.67 22.28
N GLU A 506 -17.11 -7.86 22.83
CA GLU A 506 -18.54 -8.19 22.94
C GLU A 506 -19.25 -8.29 21.57
N LYS A 507 -18.84 -7.52 20.56
CA LYS A 507 -19.39 -7.60 19.19
C LYS A 507 -18.75 -8.75 18.41
N ALA A 508 -17.42 -8.86 18.43
CA ALA A 508 -16.69 -9.93 17.75
C ALA A 508 -17.09 -11.32 18.26
N GLY A 509 -17.25 -11.48 19.58
CA GLY A 509 -17.72 -12.73 20.19
C GLY A 509 -19.18 -13.08 19.85
N ARG A 510 -20.02 -12.10 19.50
CA ARG A 510 -21.39 -12.34 19.00
C ARG A 510 -21.39 -12.80 17.54
N GLU A 511 -20.65 -12.13 16.66
CA GLU A 511 -20.58 -12.55 15.24
C GLU A 511 -19.89 -13.91 15.10
N THR A 512 -18.83 -14.17 15.87
CA THR A 512 -18.16 -15.48 15.91
C THR A 512 -19.11 -16.59 16.38
N TRP A 513 -19.96 -16.32 17.37
CA TRP A 513 -20.95 -17.30 17.83
C TRP A 513 -21.98 -17.64 16.75
N LYS A 514 -22.52 -16.66 16.02
CA LYS A 514 -23.50 -16.93 14.93
C LYS A 514 -22.95 -17.92 13.88
N VAL A 515 -21.69 -17.74 13.47
CA VAL A 515 -21.06 -18.62 12.48
C VAL A 515 -20.89 -20.04 13.04
N ALA A 516 -20.46 -20.17 14.30
CA ALA A 516 -20.35 -21.48 14.95
C ALA A 516 -21.71 -22.15 15.20
N GLU A 517 -22.73 -21.38 15.60
CA GLU A 517 -24.10 -21.83 15.84
C GLU A 517 -24.74 -22.38 14.56
N HIS A 518 -24.51 -21.74 13.42
CA HIS A 518 -24.94 -22.24 12.11
C HIS A 518 -24.31 -23.61 11.77
N LEU A 519 -23.00 -23.76 12.01
CA LEU A 519 -22.26 -25.01 11.77
C LEU A 519 -22.68 -26.15 12.73
N LEU A 520 -22.97 -25.81 13.99
CA LEU A 520 -23.46 -26.75 15.00
C LEU A 520 -24.91 -27.18 14.70
N ALA A 521 -25.79 -26.25 14.31
CA ALA A 521 -27.17 -26.55 13.94
C ALA A 521 -27.29 -27.43 12.67
N GLN A 522 -26.33 -27.33 11.75
CA GLN A 522 -26.23 -28.19 10.56
C GLN A 522 -25.57 -29.55 10.80
N SER A 523 -25.05 -29.81 12.01
CA SER A 523 -24.30 -31.04 12.29
C SER A 523 -25.22 -32.27 12.49
N PRO A 524 -25.07 -33.36 11.70
CA PRO A 524 -25.86 -34.57 11.87
C PRO A 524 -25.76 -35.20 13.28
N PRO A 525 -26.84 -35.83 13.81
CA PRO A 525 -26.83 -36.44 15.15
C PRO A 525 -25.71 -37.46 15.40
N GLY A 526 -25.18 -38.12 14.35
CA GLY A 526 -24.08 -39.07 14.46
C GLY A 526 -22.77 -38.47 15.02
N LEU A 527 -22.53 -37.16 14.88
CA LEU A 527 -21.32 -36.50 15.40
C LEU A 527 -21.26 -36.50 16.94
N PHE A 528 -22.38 -36.81 17.62
CA PHE A 528 -22.43 -36.94 19.08
C PHE A 528 -21.74 -38.22 19.59
N GLN A 529 -21.87 -39.33 18.84
CA GLN A 529 -21.09 -40.55 19.08
C GLN A 529 -19.63 -40.33 18.67
N GLY A 530 -19.45 -39.71 17.50
CA GLY A 530 -18.17 -39.30 16.95
C GLY A 530 -17.37 -40.44 16.30
N SER A 531 -16.25 -40.07 15.69
CA SER A 531 -15.37 -40.99 14.94
C SER A 531 -14.00 -41.13 15.60
N VAL A 532 -13.43 -42.33 15.51
CA VAL A 532 -12.08 -42.64 15.97
C VAL A 532 -11.12 -42.59 14.78
N LEU A 533 -10.09 -41.75 14.87
CA LEU A 533 -9.08 -41.57 13.82
C LEU A 533 -7.68 -41.75 14.40
N VAL A 534 -6.81 -42.46 13.68
CA VAL A 534 -5.38 -42.57 14.03
C VAL A 534 -4.63 -41.44 13.35
N GLN A 535 -4.02 -40.55 14.14
CA GLN A 535 -3.24 -39.41 13.65
C GLN A 535 -1.85 -39.42 14.28
N GLY A 536 -0.79 -39.50 13.47
CA GLY A 536 0.59 -39.54 13.97
C GLY A 536 0.87 -40.70 14.93
N GLY A 537 0.32 -41.88 14.64
CA GLY A 537 0.42 -43.07 15.50
C GLY A 537 -0.44 -43.03 16.78
N LYS A 538 -1.19 -41.95 17.05
CA LYS A 538 -2.06 -41.82 18.23
C LYS A 538 -3.52 -41.86 17.84
N THR A 539 -4.29 -42.73 18.50
CA THR A 539 -5.74 -42.83 18.38
C THR A 539 -6.40 -41.61 19.03
N ARG A 540 -7.24 -40.88 18.28
CA ARG A 540 -8.01 -39.72 18.76
C ARG A 540 -9.48 -39.89 18.42
N THR A 541 -10.36 -39.58 19.36
CA THR A 541 -11.81 -39.59 19.17
C THR A 541 -12.31 -38.17 18.98
N TYR A 542 -12.96 -37.89 17.85
CA TYR A 542 -13.53 -36.59 17.51
C TYR A 542 -15.05 -36.63 17.69
N ARG A 543 -15.60 -35.71 18.49
CA ARG A 543 -17.03 -35.57 18.80
C ARG A 543 -17.46 -34.12 18.71
N LEU A 544 -18.74 -33.87 18.43
CA LEU A 544 -19.33 -32.54 18.47
C LEU A 544 -19.08 -31.84 19.82
N SER A 545 -19.32 -32.54 20.93
CA SER A 545 -19.18 -31.98 22.28
C SER A 545 -17.74 -31.66 22.70
N THR A 546 -16.73 -32.29 22.10
CA THR A 546 -15.32 -31.92 22.32
C THR A 546 -14.90 -30.77 21.40
N ALA A 547 -15.32 -30.79 20.13
CA ALA A 547 -15.06 -29.71 19.18
C ALA A 547 -15.68 -28.38 19.63
N GLU A 548 -16.95 -28.41 20.07
CA GLU A 548 -17.64 -27.24 20.61
C GLU A 548 -16.97 -26.71 21.89
N ARG A 549 -16.53 -27.60 22.80
CA ARG A 549 -15.81 -27.19 24.02
C ARG A 549 -14.51 -26.47 23.66
N THR A 550 -13.64 -27.09 22.87
CA THR A 550 -12.37 -26.48 22.46
C THR A 550 -12.56 -25.17 21.70
N PHE A 551 -13.63 -25.04 20.91
CA PHE A 551 -14.02 -23.77 20.30
C PHE A 551 -14.44 -22.71 21.34
N ARG A 552 -15.31 -23.06 22.30
CA ARG A 552 -15.74 -22.17 23.40
C ARG A 552 -14.57 -21.71 24.28
N ASP A 553 -13.65 -22.63 24.60
CA ASP A 553 -12.43 -22.34 25.36
C ASP A 553 -11.55 -21.34 24.58
N THR A 554 -11.27 -21.63 23.29
CA THR A 554 -10.48 -20.73 22.42
C THR A 554 -11.13 -19.35 22.24
N LEU A 555 -12.46 -19.28 22.19
CA LEU A 555 -13.24 -18.04 22.10
C LEU A 555 -13.10 -17.19 23.37
N ASP A 556 -13.15 -17.81 24.55
CA ASP A 556 -13.02 -17.12 25.83
C ASP A 556 -11.57 -16.70 26.14
N ASP A 557 -10.58 -17.50 25.75
CA ASP A 557 -9.16 -17.16 25.85
C ASP A 557 -8.77 -16.01 24.89
N THR A 558 -9.37 -15.99 23.69
CA THR A 558 -9.13 -14.92 22.71
C THR A 558 -9.80 -13.61 23.11
N LEU A 559 -11.00 -13.68 23.71
CA LEU A 559 -11.83 -12.53 24.12
C LEU A 559 -11.93 -12.45 25.65
N TRP A 560 -10.76 -12.30 26.28
CA TRP A 560 -10.60 -12.43 27.73
C TRP A 560 -11.36 -11.36 28.54
N ARG A 561 -11.58 -10.14 28.01
CA ARG A 561 -12.36 -9.10 28.70
C ARG A 561 -13.82 -9.51 28.76
N ARG A 562 -14.35 -9.98 27.63
CA ARG A 562 -15.71 -10.54 27.53
C ARG A 562 -15.86 -11.77 28.45
N ALA A 563 -14.89 -12.67 28.45
CA ALA A 563 -14.91 -13.86 29.31
C ALA A 563 -14.89 -13.48 30.80
N ASN A 564 -14.04 -12.54 31.21
CA ASN A 564 -13.96 -12.06 32.59
C ASN A 564 -15.23 -11.32 33.03
N ARG A 565 -15.83 -10.49 32.17
CA ARG A 565 -17.13 -9.85 32.41
C ARG A 565 -18.24 -10.87 32.64
N ARG A 566 -18.24 -11.97 31.86
CA ARG A 566 -19.19 -13.08 32.01
C ARG A 566 -18.98 -13.84 33.33
N LYS A 567 -17.73 -14.14 33.70
CA LYS A 567 -17.35 -14.78 34.97
C LYS A 567 -17.75 -13.91 36.17
N GLY A 568 -17.46 -12.61 36.15
CA GLY A 568 -17.85 -11.66 37.20
C GLY A 568 -19.37 -11.57 37.39
N ARG A 569 -20.14 -11.52 36.29
CA ARG A 569 -21.61 -11.62 36.34
C ARG A 569 -22.10 -12.96 36.92
N GLY A 570 -21.45 -14.08 36.58
CA GLY A 570 -21.76 -15.40 37.13
C GLY A 570 -21.53 -15.47 38.64
N ASN A 571 -20.47 -14.84 39.15
CA ASN A 571 -20.19 -14.75 40.58
C ASN A 571 -21.20 -13.85 41.31
N ALA A 572 -21.54 -12.69 40.73
CA ALA A 572 -22.52 -11.77 41.30
C ALA A 572 -23.96 -12.35 41.32
N LEU A 573 -24.34 -13.12 40.28
CA LEU A 573 -25.60 -13.87 40.29
C LEU A 573 -25.57 -15.01 41.32
N SER A 574 -24.43 -15.69 41.46
CA SER A 574 -24.25 -16.73 42.48
C SER A 574 -24.38 -16.18 43.91
N SER A 575 -23.80 -15.02 44.23
CA SER A 575 -23.91 -14.42 45.57
C SER A 575 -25.32 -13.90 45.88
N VAL A 576 -26.03 -13.36 44.88
CA VAL A 576 -27.46 -12.99 45.01
C VAL A 576 -28.33 -14.23 45.24
N VAL A 577 -28.09 -15.34 44.51
CA VAL A 577 -28.81 -16.62 44.71
C VAL A 577 -28.46 -17.29 46.04
N GLN A 578 -27.25 -17.04 46.57
CA GLN A 578 -26.83 -17.49 47.92
C GLN A 578 -27.29 -16.57 49.05
N GLY A 579 -28.09 -15.53 48.77
CA GLY A 579 -28.82 -14.77 49.78
C GLY A 579 -27.97 -13.88 50.70
N GLN A 580 -26.75 -13.53 50.32
CA GLN A 580 -25.98 -12.53 51.08
C GLN A 580 -26.49 -11.11 50.78
N PRO A 581 -26.89 -10.31 51.79
CA PRO A 581 -27.39 -8.96 51.58
C PRO A 581 -26.26 -8.00 51.20
N LEU A 582 -26.53 -7.12 50.23
CA LEU A 582 -25.69 -5.96 49.94
C LEU A 582 -25.80 -4.94 51.08
N GLY A 583 -24.79 -4.87 51.94
CA GLY A 583 -24.69 -3.84 52.97
C GLY A 583 -24.47 -2.44 52.36
N PRO A 584 -25.04 -1.37 52.95
CA PRO A 584 -24.89 0.00 52.45
C PRO A 584 -23.48 0.57 52.77
N PRO A 585 -23.00 1.56 51.99
CA PRO A 585 -21.73 2.23 52.27
C PRO A 585 -21.87 3.18 53.48
N GLY A 586 -21.14 2.89 54.56
CA GLY A 586 -21.01 3.76 55.73
C GLY A 586 -19.57 4.25 55.90
N GLN A 587 -19.41 5.55 56.12
CA GLN A 587 -18.14 6.15 56.55
C GLN A 587 -17.95 5.91 58.05
N GLU A 588 -16.72 5.66 58.51
CA GLU A 588 -16.29 6.24 59.78
C GLU A 588 -14.77 6.44 59.86
N PHE A 589 -14.37 7.59 60.40
CA PHE A 589 -12.99 7.95 60.70
C PHE A 589 -12.70 7.61 62.17
N ARG A 590 -11.57 6.95 62.45
CA ARG A 590 -10.69 7.42 63.54
C ARG A 590 -9.26 6.92 63.41
N ALA A 591 -8.36 7.67 64.03
CA ALA A 591 -6.92 7.44 64.04
C ALA A 591 -6.44 7.26 65.48
N GLU A 592 -5.30 6.60 65.64
CA GLU A 592 -4.49 6.67 66.86
C GLU A 592 -3.00 6.64 66.49
N GLN A 593 -2.24 7.57 67.09
CA GLN A 593 -0.78 7.51 67.19
C GLN A 593 -0.41 7.06 68.62
N PRO A 594 0.86 6.70 68.86
CA PRO A 594 1.58 7.43 69.90
C PRO A 594 2.92 8.04 69.44
N ASP A 595 3.37 9.01 70.24
CA ASP A 595 4.64 9.76 70.15
C ASP A 595 5.86 8.91 70.60
N GLY A 596 7.09 9.37 70.29
CA GLY A 596 8.34 8.68 70.61
C GLY A 596 9.63 9.37 70.14
N SER A 597 9.75 10.69 70.31
CA SER A 597 10.87 11.48 69.77
C SER A 597 12.22 11.34 70.51
N ARG A 598 13.35 11.46 69.77
CA ARG A 598 14.62 12.08 70.25
C ARG A 598 15.59 12.45 69.12
N GLN A 599 16.47 13.41 69.40
CA GLN A 599 17.36 14.11 68.45
C GLN A 599 18.82 13.64 68.56
N GLY A 600 19.63 13.89 67.52
CA GLY A 600 21.10 13.79 67.56
C GLY A 600 21.75 14.19 66.24
N SER A 601 22.69 15.14 66.26
CA SER A 601 23.27 15.77 65.06
C SER A 601 24.80 15.89 65.14
N HIS A 602 25.53 15.69 64.02
CA HIS A 602 26.55 16.64 63.53
C HIS A 602 27.19 16.25 62.16
N GLN A 603 27.36 17.28 61.34
CA GLN A 603 28.38 17.62 60.31
C GLN A 603 29.50 16.61 59.93
N GLY A 604 29.89 16.60 58.64
CA GLY A 604 31.17 16.01 58.18
C GLY A 604 31.40 16.01 56.64
N SER A 605 32.03 17.05 56.10
CA SER A 605 32.55 17.18 54.70
C SER A 605 33.71 18.22 54.73
N PRO A 606 34.54 18.47 53.67
CA PRO A 606 34.50 17.99 52.27
C PRO A 606 35.89 17.60 51.65
N GLY A 607 35.96 17.37 50.32
CA GLY A 607 37.18 17.43 49.48
C GLY A 607 37.65 16.10 48.87
N GLY A 608 38.20 16.01 47.65
CA GLY A 608 38.46 17.03 46.61
C GLY A 608 38.92 16.42 45.25
N LYS A 609 38.94 17.22 44.17
CA LYS A 609 39.47 16.91 42.80
C LYS A 609 40.98 17.28 42.69
N PRO A 610 41.72 17.26 41.53
CA PRO A 610 41.42 16.87 40.11
C PRO A 610 42.52 15.89 39.54
N ASP A 611 43.00 15.79 38.28
CA ASP A 611 42.82 16.48 36.96
C ASP A 611 43.39 15.64 35.76
N ALA A 612 43.43 16.25 34.56
CA ALA A 612 44.38 16.10 33.43
C ALA A 612 44.14 15.11 32.25
N GLY A 613 44.38 15.64 31.02
CA GLY A 613 44.74 14.95 29.76
C GLY A 613 46.05 15.56 29.21
N PRO A 614 46.30 15.77 27.88
CA PRO A 614 45.62 15.30 26.65
C PRO A 614 46.61 14.83 25.51
N GLY A 615 46.13 14.57 24.28
CA GLY A 615 46.94 14.34 23.03
C GLY A 615 46.80 12.91 22.43
N GLY A 616 47.06 12.61 21.13
CA GLY A 616 47.46 13.39 19.94
C GLY A 616 47.39 12.55 18.63
N ARG A 617 47.57 13.14 17.43
CA ARG A 617 47.59 12.50 16.07
C ARG A 617 48.99 11.92 15.72
N PRO A 618 49.25 11.19 14.58
CA PRO A 618 48.43 10.78 13.41
C PRO A 618 48.43 9.24 13.17
N GLY A 619 48.05 8.60 12.05
CA GLY A 619 47.36 9.02 10.81
C GLY A 619 48.17 8.83 9.48
N THR A 620 47.80 7.89 8.60
CA THR A 620 48.43 7.65 7.26
C THR A 620 47.54 6.93 6.23
N GLU A 621 47.70 7.31 4.96
CA GLU A 621 47.28 6.68 3.69
C GLU A 621 48.41 6.98 2.66
N PRO A 622 48.42 6.47 1.40
CA PRO A 622 47.91 5.20 0.87
C PRO A 622 48.98 4.45 0.03
N HIS A 623 48.71 3.22 -0.42
CA HIS A 623 49.43 2.57 -1.54
C HIS A 623 48.45 1.70 -2.37
N GLY A 624 48.75 1.47 -3.66
CA GLY A 624 47.92 0.64 -4.54
C GLY A 624 48.55 0.30 -5.89
N LYS A 625 47.78 -0.43 -6.72
CA LYS A 625 48.13 -1.00 -8.06
C LYS A 625 49.21 -2.11 -8.05
N PRO A 626 49.35 -2.91 -9.14
CA PRO A 626 48.56 -2.95 -10.38
C PRO A 626 47.94 -4.32 -10.75
N ASP A 627 47.25 -4.27 -11.88
CA ASP A 627 46.69 -5.28 -12.78
C ASP A 627 47.32 -6.69 -12.83
N ALA A 628 46.45 -7.71 -13.00
CA ALA A 628 46.76 -8.90 -13.79
C ALA A 628 45.48 -9.55 -14.37
N GLY A 629 45.47 -9.73 -15.69
CA GLY A 629 44.61 -10.65 -16.44
C GLY A 629 45.33 -11.06 -17.74
N PRO A 630 44.70 -11.76 -18.69
CA PRO A 630 43.40 -12.43 -18.65
C PRO A 630 43.52 -13.97 -18.81
N GLY A 631 42.42 -14.71 -18.60
CA GLY A 631 42.40 -16.17 -18.75
C GLY A 631 41.10 -16.69 -19.37
N GLY A 632 41.00 -16.71 -20.69
CA GLY A 632 39.83 -17.25 -21.40
C GLY A 632 39.87 -18.77 -21.54
N ARG A 633 38.69 -19.42 -21.54
CA ARG A 633 38.49 -20.81 -22.02
C ARG A 633 37.17 -20.93 -22.77
N SER A 634 37.17 -21.70 -23.85
CA SER A 634 35.99 -22.00 -24.65
C SER A 634 35.39 -23.36 -24.29
N ALA A 635 34.06 -23.46 -24.43
CA ALA A 635 33.30 -24.70 -24.51
C ALA A 635 32.05 -24.37 -25.36
N THR A 636 32.06 -24.66 -26.67
CA THR A 636 31.56 -25.91 -27.27
C THR A 636 30.08 -26.18 -26.95
N ALA A 637 29.22 -25.91 -27.94
CA ALA A 637 27.86 -26.43 -27.98
C ALA A 637 27.83 -27.89 -28.48
N PRO A 638 26.72 -28.62 -28.27
CA PRO A 638 26.31 -29.73 -29.13
C PRO A 638 25.09 -29.34 -29.98
N ASP A 639 25.15 -29.66 -31.28
CA ASP A 639 23.96 -29.69 -32.15
C ASP A 639 23.08 -30.92 -31.84
N GLY A 640 21.82 -30.89 -32.27
CA GLY A 640 20.86 -31.96 -32.03
C GLY A 640 19.58 -31.83 -32.85
N GLU A 641 19.64 -32.19 -34.14
CA GLU A 641 18.46 -32.44 -34.96
C GLU A 641 17.78 -33.78 -34.55
N GLY A 642 16.45 -33.89 -34.71
CA GLY A 642 15.75 -35.16 -34.44
C GLY A 642 14.22 -35.03 -34.40
N ALA A 643 13.57 -35.31 -35.53
CA ALA A 643 12.13 -35.13 -35.74
C ALA A 643 11.22 -36.07 -34.92
N ALA A 644 10.07 -35.54 -34.49
CA ALA A 644 8.75 -36.18 -34.50
C ALA A 644 7.65 -35.11 -34.41
#